data_AF-A0A2S6GZ27-F1
#
_entry.id   AF-A0A2S6GZ27-F1
#
_cell.length_a   1.000
_cell.length_b   1.000
_cell.length_c   1.000
_cell.angle_alpha   90.00
_cell.angle_beta   90.00
_cell.angle_gamma   90.00
#
_symmetry.space_group_name_H-M   'P 1'
#
loop_
_entity.id
_entity.type
_entity.pdbx_description
1 polymer ?
#
loop_
_entity_poly.entity_id
_entity_poly.type
_entity_poly.pdbx_seq_one_letter_code
_entity_poly.pdbx_strand_id
1 'polypeptide(L)'
;MTMRIGVIGDATLLVKMGPDWTAHVAADAPVDGQVVTLPDGREVKRLPLSEFESVFTTSIRPSEMDVLAIDPDVGFLAEAAVRQIRADIPDGRPVAGFASVLTEPAAGTKPGTAPLDVVPGFERALLGAMPEGWHRLLVDCEAMGTRMRIGGVIQNENGEMWYWSPPAIVGQWLHRQRMRDYHPTRGTWWRAQFEVRQGALAKITYLVEPLELTTDEDAEVAAAELRMLPRSAATTPDWLLAAAVRGEQTLAAQRIEPAPAGPPELVRLFDGVADGGRPTWYRPVLGELEREAVLAYLEGAPLVLSARGTTRDALGTEDVVPMGFHTDGRFVWPSAVAYYLRAHGVPPVLPLVEWIRAARYRLPDGVPAVALDRAAAMAVGRPWDESEVEAKARQAMVPLEDVIIDKRISPRYYSVFAEREGAWCLVRDGDRYRVQWSSDRSGAVRFDDVRQAAAYLAGQLSANAAELGIELGEEIPAWQSPLAVLSDDPPVESFAGVTPVVLEDVEVDRYGEPDGNLVFVADTPFDQRGLPADFASRPLHRYRLAGGAWQVVAVTSAAGGRGYVLPQAINEYLRSGHMVEITHPAHATPSAHPSHPGLPPITDAMRAEAARTPGGWVYCADPDVDPRVIEGMPLPVLLGGYKVGQDGRFTGETYLNEDYRPSPRRRGYPEPQTYFELVLGYAAAGWLPHARLPHAFLQSTFILEPDSTGNPRIATNATGTRLLAVYSSPRYVPQNAPRVIQAEGRALARAVSGTTVIVNPGADFGIKLPGDDLVRATQHP
;
A
#
# COMPACT_ATOMS: atom_id res chain seq x y z
N MET A 1 30.92 26.94 15.80
CA MET A 1 30.43 25.86 14.88
C MET A 1 30.61 24.53 15.61
N THR A 2 29.57 23.70 15.74
CA THR A 2 29.63 22.45 16.52
C THR A 2 29.97 21.27 15.63
N MET A 3 30.95 20.46 16.02
CA MET A 3 31.31 19.22 15.31
C MET A 3 30.71 18.00 15.99
N ARG A 4 30.40 16.95 15.23
CA ARG A 4 29.99 15.65 15.78
C ARG A 4 31.11 14.65 15.59
N ILE A 5 31.44 13.94 16.67
CA ILE A 5 32.55 12.99 16.75
C ILE A 5 32.00 11.63 17.15
N GLY A 6 32.38 10.60 16.41
CA GLY A 6 32.21 9.20 16.79
C GLY A 6 33.56 8.62 17.22
N VAL A 7 33.56 7.75 18.24
CA VAL A 7 34.77 7.07 18.71
C VAL A 7 34.65 5.57 18.54
N ILE A 8 35.69 4.94 17.98
CA ILE A 8 35.85 3.49 17.85
C ILE A 8 37.27 3.15 18.31
N GLY A 9 37.40 2.46 19.46
CA GLY A 9 38.71 2.28 20.09
C GLY A 9 39.36 3.63 20.38
N ASP A 10 40.58 3.86 19.91
CA ASP A 10 41.28 5.15 20.07
C ASP A 10 41.16 6.07 18.84
N ALA A 11 40.35 5.70 17.84
CA ALA A 11 40.11 6.51 16.65
C ALA A 11 38.94 7.48 16.82
N THR A 12 39.14 8.74 16.43
CA THR A 12 38.14 9.81 16.37
C THR A 12 37.70 10.03 14.93
N LEU A 13 36.38 10.08 14.68
CA LEU A 13 35.81 10.22 13.34
C LEU A 13 34.80 11.36 13.30
N LEU A 14 34.87 12.20 12.27
CA LEU A 14 33.81 13.16 11.98
C LEU A 14 32.56 12.40 11.49
N VAL A 15 31.44 12.57 12.19
CA VAL A 15 30.19 11.85 11.89
C VAL A 15 29.07 12.80 11.45
N LYS A 16 28.24 12.35 10.51
CA LYS A 16 26.95 12.96 10.19
C LYS A 16 25.84 11.96 10.52
N MET A 17 24.83 12.37 11.28
CA MET A 17 23.71 11.49 11.62
C MET A 17 22.93 11.11 10.36
N GLY A 18 22.67 9.82 10.19
CA GLY A 18 21.79 9.25 9.19
C GLY A 18 20.43 8.87 9.78
N PRO A 19 19.50 8.37 8.94
CA PRO A 19 18.24 7.77 9.41
C PRO A 19 18.51 6.48 10.21
N ASP A 20 17.49 5.96 10.88
CA ASP A 20 17.50 4.61 11.46
C ASP A 20 18.67 4.31 12.42
N TRP A 21 19.03 5.29 13.26
CA TRP A 21 20.13 5.15 14.22
C TRP A 21 21.46 4.80 13.55
N THR A 22 21.73 5.40 12.38
CA THR A 22 23.01 5.27 11.68
C THR A 22 23.82 6.57 11.70
N ALA A 23 25.12 6.46 11.46
CA ALA A 23 26.01 7.57 11.20
C ALA A 23 26.78 7.35 9.89
N HIS A 24 27.03 8.46 9.20
CA HIS A 24 27.84 8.51 7.98
C HIS A 24 29.22 9.09 8.31
N VAL A 25 30.27 8.40 7.87
CA VAL A 25 31.67 8.84 7.94
C VAL A 25 32.27 8.92 6.53
N ALA A 26 33.42 9.55 6.40
CA ALA A 26 34.12 9.66 5.12
C ALA A 26 34.41 8.27 4.52
N ALA A 27 34.37 8.16 3.18
CA ALA A 27 34.55 6.87 2.50
C ALA A 27 35.95 6.26 2.73
N ASP A 28 36.96 7.09 2.96
CA ASP A 28 38.33 6.73 3.28
C ASP A 28 38.58 6.49 4.77
N ALA A 29 37.57 6.66 5.63
CA ALA A 29 37.70 6.40 7.05
C ALA A 29 38.15 4.94 7.29
N PRO A 30 39.10 4.67 8.21
CA PRO A 30 39.69 3.36 8.44
C PRO A 30 38.78 2.44 9.28
N VAL A 31 37.51 2.35 8.88
CA VAL A 31 36.48 1.52 9.51
C VAL A 31 35.73 0.72 8.46
N ASP A 32 35.25 -0.44 8.86
CA ASP A 32 34.34 -1.24 8.03
C ASP A 32 32.94 -0.63 8.07
N GLY A 33 32.27 -0.58 6.94
CA GLY A 33 30.95 0.03 6.83
C GLY A 33 30.38 -0.10 5.43
N GLN A 34 29.07 0.01 5.31
CA GLN A 34 28.41 -0.07 4.01
C GLN A 34 28.65 1.24 3.24
N VAL A 35 29.29 1.15 2.07
CA VAL A 35 29.44 2.32 1.19
C VAL A 35 28.09 2.66 0.59
N VAL A 36 27.66 3.92 0.76
CA VAL A 36 26.40 4.45 0.23
C VAL A 36 26.65 5.79 -0.44
N THR A 37 25.93 6.02 -1.54
CA THR A 37 25.94 7.30 -2.25
C THR A 37 24.80 8.17 -1.71
N LEU A 38 25.13 9.34 -1.18
CA LEU A 38 24.14 10.32 -0.72
C LEU A 38 23.42 10.98 -1.91
N PRO A 39 22.25 11.61 -1.70
CA PRO A 39 21.51 12.30 -2.78
C PRO A 39 22.31 13.38 -3.52
N ASP A 40 23.38 13.90 -2.90
CA ASP A 40 24.28 14.89 -3.48
C ASP A 40 25.47 14.26 -4.26
N GLY A 41 25.46 12.94 -4.46
CA GLY A 41 26.47 12.19 -5.21
C GLY A 41 27.74 11.85 -4.43
N ARG A 42 27.88 12.26 -3.16
CA ARG A 42 29.03 11.90 -2.34
C ARG A 42 28.94 10.47 -1.82
N GLU A 43 30.05 9.74 -1.91
CA GLU A 43 30.19 8.43 -1.27
C GLU A 43 30.59 8.58 0.20
N VAL A 44 29.91 7.85 1.07
CA VAL A 44 30.17 7.80 2.52
C VAL A 44 30.07 6.36 2.99
N LYS A 45 30.74 6.03 4.09
CA LYS A 45 30.50 4.77 4.81
C LYS A 45 29.39 4.99 5.82
N ARG A 46 28.37 4.13 5.80
CA ARG A 46 27.26 4.08 6.77
C ARG A 46 27.51 2.98 7.79
N LEU A 47 27.46 3.37 9.07
CA LEU A 47 27.60 2.48 10.22
C LEU A 47 26.39 2.65 11.15
N PRO A 48 25.89 1.58 11.79
CA PRO A 48 24.94 1.74 12.89
C PRO A 48 25.61 2.44 14.08
N LEU A 49 24.85 3.22 14.85
CA LEU A 49 25.37 3.95 16.01
C LEU A 49 25.97 3.02 17.08
N SER A 50 25.51 1.77 17.13
CA SER A 50 26.01 0.78 18.08
C SER A 50 27.46 0.36 17.87
N GLU A 51 28.03 0.56 16.66
CA GLU A 51 29.46 0.33 16.37
C GLU A 51 30.36 1.36 17.07
N PHE A 52 29.84 2.54 17.38
CA PHE A 52 30.60 3.57 18.07
C PHE A 52 30.55 3.34 19.58
N GLU A 53 31.71 3.42 20.25
CA GLU A 53 31.78 3.45 21.70
C GLU A 53 30.98 4.64 22.25
N SER A 54 31.16 5.81 21.61
CA SER A 54 30.47 7.05 21.94
C SER A 54 30.30 7.93 20.71
N VAL A 55 29.20 8.68 20.67
CA VAL A 55 28.90 9.69 19.64
C VAL A 55 28.46 10.97 20.33
N PHE A 56 29.22 12.05 20.14
CA PHE A 56 29.03 13.30 20.87
C PHE A 56 29.31 14.52 20.00
N THR A 57 28.93 15.68 20.50
CA THR A 57 29.29 16.98 19.94
C THR A 57 30.46 17.59 20.69
N THR A 58 31.32 18.32 19.97
CA THR A 58 32.41 19.10 20.57
C THR A 58 32.43 20.53 20.02
N SER A 59 32.79 21.48 20.88
CA SER A 59 32.98 22.89 20.55
C SER A 59 33.90 23.58 21.57
N ILE A 60 34.46 24.74 21.23
CA ILE A 60 35.25 25.56 22.16
C ILE A 60 34.52 26.86 22.45
N ARG A 61 34.45 27.24 23.74
CA ARG A 61 34.04 28.58 24.18
C ARG A 61 35.22 29.36 24.77
N PRO A 62 35.66 30.47 24.15
CA PRO A 62 36.48 31.48 24.80
C PRO A 62 35.59 32.38 25.67
N SER A 63 35.99 32.60 26.94
CA SER A 63 35.34 33.58 27.86
C SER A 63 33.79 33.53 27.97
N GLU A 64 33.19 32.35 27.72
CA GLU A 64 31.77 32.00 27.92
C GLU A 64 30.68 32.63 27.01
N MET A 65 30.98 33.11 25.78
CA MET A 65 29.89 33.48 24.84
C MET A 65 30.07 33.05 23.38
N ASP A 66 31.30 32.96 22.86
CA ASP A 66 31.53 32.62 21.45
C ASP A 66 31.78 31.13 21.22
N VAL A 67 31.41 30.59 20.05
CA VAL A 67 31.60 29.16 19.72
C VAL A 67 32.51 28.98 18.51
N LEU A 68 33.76 28.56 18.76
CA LEU A 68 34.77 28.30 17.72
C LEU A 68 34.79 26.83 17.28
N ALA A 69 35.34 26.58 16.09
CA ALA A 69 35.61 25.24 15.58
C ALA A 69 36.98 24.75 16.10
N ILE A 70 37.05 23.47 16.50
CA ILE A 70 38.27 22.80 16.96
C ILE A 70 38.69 21.76 15.94
N ASP A 71 39.99 21.52 15.77
CA ASP A 71 40.48 20.30 15.14
C ASP A 71 40.36 19.14 16.16
N PRO A 72 39.49 18.14 15.93
CA PRO A 72 39.24 17.09 16.92
C PRO A 72 40.44 16.17 17.15
N ASP A 73 41.42 16.13 16.25
CA ASP A 73 42.56 15.22 16.34
C ASP A 73 43.78 15.91 16.98
N VAL A 74 43.91 17.23 16.79
CA VAL A 74 45.06 18.02 17.28
C VAL A 74 44.72 18.89 18.50
N GLY A 75 43.45 19.28 18.66
CA GLY A 75 43.03 20.23 19.68
C GLY A 75 43.23 21.69 19.23
N PHE A 76 43.37 22.60 20.19
CA PHE A 76 43.58 24.03 19.92
C PHE A 76 44.38 24.71 21.04
N LEU A 77 45.42 25.46 20.68
CA LEU A 77 46.20 26.30 21.59
C LEU A 77 45.70 27.75 21.49
N ALA A 78 45.49 28.40 22.62
CA ALA A 78 44.89 29.72 22.71
C ALA A 78 45.69 30.67 23.61
N GLU A 79 45.67 31.96 23.25
CA GLU A 79 46.27 33.04 24.05
C GLU A 79 45.38 33.42 25.26
N ALA A 80 44.09 33.06 25.24
CA ALA A 80 43.12 33.32 26.29
C ALA A 80 42.45 32.03 26.76
N ALA A 81 41.86 32.06 27.95
CA ALA A 81 41.20 30.90 28.54
C ALA A 81 40.08 30.36 27.65
N VAL A 82 40.19 29.07 27.32
CA VAL A 82 39.23 28.33 26.51
C VAL A 82 38.69 27.12 27.25
N ARG A 83 37.42 26.79 27.02
CA ARG A 83 36.79 25.55 27.49
C ARG A 83 36.23 24.77 26.32
N GLN A 84 36.66 23.52 26.17
CA GLN A 84 36.01 22.54 25.32
C GLN A 84 34.72 22.06 25.98
N ILE A 85 33.63 22.04 25.24
CA ILE A 85 32.36 21.45 25.66
C ILE A 85 32.16 20.18 24.85
N ARG A 86 32.20 19.03 25.52
CA ARG A 86 31.76 17.73 25.01
C ARG A 86 30.33 17.50 25.48
N ALA A 87 29.40 17.23 24.56
CA ALA A 87 28.02 16.91 24.92
C ALA A 87 27.50 15.72 24.11
N ASP A 88 27.01 14.67 24.77
CA ASP A 88 26.40 13.53 24.10
C ASP A 88 25.17 13.99 23.30
N ILE A 89 24.89 13.30 22.20
CA ILE A 89 23.74 13.63 21.35
C ILE A 89 22.50 12.99 21.97
N PRO A 90 21.45 13.76 22.30
CA PRO A 90 20.20 13.19 22.78
C PRO A 90 19.66 12.20 21.76
N ASP A 91 19.40 10.98 22.20
CA ASP A 91 18.82 9.92 21.38
C ASP A 91 17.29 9.95 21.41
N GLY A 92 16.68 11.02 21.96
CA GLY A 92 15.22 11.20 22.02
C GLY A 92 14.46 10.11 22.81
N ARG A 93 15.17 9.22 23.52
CA ARG A 93 14.55 8.09 24.21
C ARG A 93 13.82 8.55 25.48
N PRO A 94 12.80 7.79 25.91
CA PRO A 94 12.15 8.02 27.19
C PRO A 94 13.18 8.10 28.32
N VAL A 95 13.22 9.22 29.03
CA VAL A 95 14.03 9.36 30.24
C VAL A 95 13.28 8.65 31.35
N ALA A 96 13.89 7.63 31.95
CA ALA A 96 13.39 7.02 33.17
C ALA A 96 13.49 8.02 34.32
N GLY A 97 12.49 8.04 35.20
CA GLY A 97 12.65 8.62 36.53
C GLY A 97 13.63 7.81 37.39
N PHE A 98 14.03 8.39 38.52
CA PHE A 98 15.06 7.85 39.42
C PHE A 98 14.97 6.33 39.66
N ALA A 99 16.13 5.65 39.67
CA ALA A 99 16.22 4.21 39.93
C ALA A 99 15.63 3.82 41.29
N SER A 100 14.87 2.72 41.34
CA SER A 100 14.05 2.37 42.51
C SER A 100 14.83 1.75 43.68
N VAL A 101 16.00 1.13 43.44
CA VAL A 101 16.88 0.56 44.48
C VAL A 101 18.31 0.47 43.95
N LEU A 102 19.30 0.94 44.72
CA LEU A 102 20.72 0.75 44.40
C LEU A 102 21.40 0.04 45.57
N THR A 103 22.17 -0.99 45.25
CA THR A 103 22.96 -1.75 46.22
C THR A 103 24.44 -1.71 45.86
N GLU A 104 25.29 -2.07 46.83
CA GLU A 104 26.68 -2.42 46.54
C GLU A 104 26.74 -3.52 45.45
N PRO A 105 27.73 -3.49 44.55
CA PRO A 105 28.08 -4.65 43.73
C PRO A 105 28.52 -5.84 44.61
N ALA A 106 28.38 -7.06 44.10
CA ALA A 106 28.86 -8.26 44.80
C ALA A 106 30.35 -8.16 45.20
N ALA A 107 30.67 -8.75 46.34
CA ALA A 107 32.05 -8.91 46.79
C ALA A 107 32.85 -9.72 45.75
N GLY A 108 33.98 -9.16 45.31
CA GLY A 108 34.82 -9.77 44.28
C GLY A 108 34.40 -9.46 42.83
N THR A 109 33.27 -8.78 42.61
CA THR A 109 33.00 -8.11 41.33
C THR A 109 34.11 -7.08 41.13
N LYS A 110 34.98 -7.31 40.14
CA LYS A 110 35.95 -6.30 39.73
C LYS A 110 35.13 -5.05 39.41
N PRO A 111 35.46 -3.86 39.95
CA PRO A 111 34.74 -2.62 39.61
C PRO A 111 34.71 -2.55 38.10
N GLY A 112 33.53 -2.68 37.51
CA GLY A 112 33.37 -3.01 36.10
C GLY A 112 34.10 -2.02 35.23
N THR A 113 35.34 -2.34 34.83
CA THR A 113 36.17 -1.54 33.95
C THR A 113 37.30 -2.37 33.38
N ALA A 114 37.59 -2.06 32.11
CA ALA A 114 38.44 -2.74 31.15
C ALA A 114 39.59 -3.59 31.73
N PRO A 115 40.05 -4.63 30.99
CA PRO A 115 41.32 -5.28 31.28
C PRO A 115 42.54 -4.35 31.17
N LEU A 116 42.36 -3.13 30.63
CA LEU A 116 43.39 -2.10 30.50
C LEU A 116 43.30 -1.05 31.61
N ASP A 117 44.45 -0.59 32.08
CA ASP A 117 44.54 0.55 32.98
C ASP A 117 44.20 1.84 32.21
N VAL A 118 43.08 2.47 32.58
CA VAL A 118 42.56 3.70 31.97
C VAL A 118 43.55 4.86 32.09
N VAL A 119 44.37 4.88 33.15
CA VAL A 119 45.31 5.98 33.42
C VAL A 119 46.44 6.03 32.38
N PRO A 120 47.17 4.93 32.08
CA PRO A 120 48.15 4.90 30.99
C PRO A 120 47.59 5.27 29.61
N GLY A 121 46.35 4.88 29.29
CA GLY A 121 45.68 5.26 28.04
C GLY A 121 45.44 6.77 27.96
N PHE A 122 44.91 7.34 29.04
CA PHE A 122 44.74 8.78 29.18
C PHE A 122 46.06 9.55 29.12
N GLU A 123 47.09 9.11 29.84
CA GLU A 123 48.43 9.71 29.82
C GLU A 123 49.02 9.70 28.41
N ARG A 124 48.89 8.58 27.68
CA ARG A 124 49.38 8.49 26.29
C ARG A 124 48.67 9.49 25.38
N ALA A 125 47.34 9.60 25.49
CA ALA A 125 46.55 10.55 24.71
C ALA A 125 46.91 12.01 25.05
N LEU A 126 47.14 12.32 26.33
CA LEU A 126 47.60 13.64 26.76
C LEU A 126 48.99 13.97 26.19
N LEU A 127 49.96 13.08 26.41
CA LEU A 127 51.36 13.30 26.01
C LEU A 127 51.51 13.40 24.50
N GLY A 128 50.76 12.61 23.73
CA GLY A 128 50.75 12.69 22.27
C GLY A 128 50.20 14.01 21.70
N ALA A 129 49.44 14.76 22.51
CA ALA A 129 48.84 16.03 22.11
C ALA A 129 49.60 17.26 22.62
N MET A 130 50.71 17.07 23.34
CA MET A 130 51.48 18.19 23.89
C MET A 130 52.36 18.87 22.83
N PRO A 131 52.38 20.22 22.77
CA PRO A 131 53.27 20.95 21.88
C PRO A 131 54.74 20.80 22.29
N GLU A 132 55.67 21.02 21.37
CA GLU A 132 57.10 21.04 21.71
C GLU A 132 57.42 22.09 22.80
N GLY A 133 58.33 21.75 23.71
CA GLY A 133 58.78 22.66 24.78
C GLY A 133 57.84 22.78 26.00
N TRP A 134 56.80 21.96 26.10
CA TRP A 134 55.97 21.87 27.30
C TRP A 134 56.76 21.31 28.51
N HIS A 135 56.44 21.80 29.71
CA HIS A 135 57.05 21.35 30.97
C HIS A 135 56.01 20.85 31.97
N ARG A 136 54.89 21.57 32.11
CA ARG A 136 53.78 21.22 33.02
C ARG A 136 52.45 21.45 32.32
N LEU A 137 51.51 20.53 32.49
CA LEU A 137 50.13 20.64 32.03
C LEU A 137 49.21 20.53 33.25
N LEU A 138 48.25 21.45 33.34
CA LEU A 138 47.09 21.33 34.24
C LEU A 138 45.83 21.18 33.40
N VAL A 139 45.10 20.08 33.56
CA VAL A 139 43.77 19.88 32.95
C VAL A 139 42.73 19.95 34.05
N ASP A 140 41.74 20.80 33.88
CA ASP A 140 40.56 20.90 34.74
C ASP A 140 39.34 20.44 33.95
N CYS A 141 38.67 19.41 34.48
CA CYS A 141 37.52 18.77 33.87
C CYS A 141 36.33 18.81 34.81
N GLU A 142 35.23 19.42 34.37
CA GLU A 142 33.92 19.27 34.99
C GLU A 142 33.08 18.30 34.17
N ALA A 143 32.38 17.38 34.81
CA ALA A 143 31.61 16.36 34.12
C ALA A 143 30.30 16.05 34.85
N MET A 144 29.19 16.17 34.12
CA MET A 144 27.85 15.88 34.61
C MET A 144 26.99 15.33 33.48
N GLY A 145 26.39 14.18 33.71
CA GLY A 145 25.54 13.47 32.78
C GLY A 145 26.20 13.35 31.42
N THR A 146 25.53 13.92 30.43
CA THR A 146 25.91 13.94 29.02
C THR A 146 26.93 15.01 28.68
N ARG A 147 27.33 15.90 29.61
CA ARG A 147 28.17 17.07 29.34
C ARG A 147 29.48 17.06 30.11
N MET A 148 30.58 17.35 29.42
CA MET A 148 31.89 17.61 30.04
C MET A 148 32.44 18.95 29.56
N ARG A 149 32.98 19.73 30.49
CA ARG A 149 33.74 20.96 30.23
C ARG A 149 35.20 20.70 30.55
N ILE A 150 36.08 20.91 29.58
CA ILE A 150 37.50 20.59 29.72
C ILE A 150 38.30 21.84 29.37
N GLY A 151 39.26 22.21 30.22
CA GLY A 151 40.23 23.26 29.89
C GLY A 151 41.60 22.88 30.39
N GLY A 152 42.61 23.23 29.60
CA GLY A 152 44.00 22.98 29.89
C GLY A 152 44.80 24.26 30.02
N VAL A 153 45.84 24.21 30.84
CA VAL A 153 46.87 25.25 30.91
C VAL A 153 48.22 24.56 30.79
N ILE A 154 48.99 24.94 29.77
CA ILE A 154 50.32 24.44 29.50
C ILE A 154 51.32 25.50 29.95
N GLN A 155 52.35 25.06 30.68
CA GLN A 155 53.51 25.84 31.05
C GLN A 155 54.72 25.32 30.30
N ASN A 156 55.46 26.20 29.62
CA ASN A 156 56.74 25.85 28.98
C ASN A 156 57.90 25.92 29.98
N GLU A 157 59.10 25.51 29.56
CA GLU A 157 60.31 25.56 30.39
C GLU A 157 60.68 26.97 30.88
N ASN A 158 60.30 28.01 30.13
CA ASN A 158 60.54 29.41 30.48
C ASN A 158 59.51 29.99 31.47
N GLY A 159 58.50 29.21 31.85
CA GLY A 159 57.43 29.61 32.76
C GLY A 159 56.27 30.36 32.10
N GLU A 160 56.28 30.52 30.77
CA GLU A 160 55.17 31.10 30.00
C GLU A 160 53.98 30.13 30.00
N MET A 161 52.77 30.69 30.00
CA MET A 161 51.52 29.94 30.12
C MET A 161 50.67 30.10 28.85
N TRP A 162 50.18 28.98 28.31
CA TRP A 162 49.23 28.93 27.21
C TRP A 162 47.97 28.17 27.62
N TYR A 163 46.83 28.57 27.07
CA TYR A 163 45.58 27.86 27.28
C TYR A 163 45.40 26.81 26.19
N TRP A 164 44.81 25.69 26.58
CA TRP A 164 44.73 24.51 25.72
C TRP A 164 43.35 23.89 25.76
N SER A 165 42.79 23.64 24.58
CA SER A 165 41.67 22.76 24.38
C SER A 165 42.19 21.45 23.81
N PRO A 166 41.94 20.30 24.47
CA PRO A 166 42.52 19.04 24.04
C PRO A 166 41.83 18.46 22.81
N PRO A 167 42.49 17.52 22.09
CA PRO A 167 41.82 16.65 21.12
C PRO A 167 40.61 15.92 21.71
N ALA A 168 39.66 15.54 20.87
CA ALA A 168 38.43 14.87 21.26
C ALA A 168 38.69 13.54 22.00
N ILE A 169 39.76 12.81 21.65
CA ILE A 169 40.11 11.54 22.29
C ILE A 169 40.48 11.70 23.78
N VAL A 170 41.06 12.84 24.18
CA VAL A 170 41.37 13.14 25.59
C VAL A 170 40.07 13.23 26.40
N GLY A 171 39.05 13.91 25.84
CA GLY A 171 37.71 13.97 26.44
C GLY A 171 37.07 12.58 26.57
N GLN A 172 37.28 11.70 25.60
CA GLN A 172 36.81 10.31 25.70
C GLN A 172 37.54 9.53 26.81
N TRP A 173 38.86 9.68 26.96
CA TRP A 173 39.59 9.03 28.07
C TRP A 173 39.16 9.54 29.45
N LEU A 174 38.86 10.84 29.59
CA LEU A 174 38.24 11.39 30.80
C LEU A 174 36.86 10.78 31.06
N HIS A 175 36.06 10.57 30.02
CA HIS A 175 34.77 9.89 30.12
C HIS A 175 34.95 8.43 30.58
N ARG A 176 35.88 7.68 29.98
CA ARG A 176 36.23 6.30 30.39
C ARG A 176 36.66 6.24 31.86
N GLN A 177 37.49 7.20 32.28
CA GLN A 177 37.93 7.34 33.67
C GLN A 177 36.77 7.60 34.63
N ARG A 178 35.80 8.41 34.20
CA ARG A 178 34.60 8.69 34.98
C ARG A 178 33.69 7.47 35.14
N MET A 179 33.53 6.68 34.07
CA MET A 179 32.81 5.40 34.11
C MET A 179 33.52 4.40 35.04
N ARG A 180 34.86 4.45 35.09
CA ARG A 180 35.68 3.67 36.02
C ARG A 180 35.46 3.99 37.48
N ASP A 181 35.51 5.28 37.78
CA ASP A 181 35.47 5.74 39.16
C ASP A 181 34.06 5.66 39.76
N TYR A 182 33.04 5.43 38.93
CA TYR A 182 31.65 5.33 39.36
C TYR A 182 31.36 4.08 40.19
N HIS A 183 30.58 4.30 41.26
CA HIS A 183 30.05 3.26 42.12
C HIS A 183 28.62 3.60 42.60
N PRO A 184 27.64 2.68 42.59
CA PRO A 184 26.24 2.97 42.94
C PRO A 184 26.02 3.62 44.32
N THR A 185 26.87 3.28 45.29
CA THR A 185 26.78 3.74 46.69
C THR A 185 27.80 4.83 47.05
N ARG A 186 28.66 5.26 46.10
CA ARG A 186 29.63 6.35 46.33
C ARG A 186 29.54 7.45 45.29
N GLY A 187 28.85 7.21 44.17
CA GLY A 187 28.81 8.08 43.02
C GLY A 187 30.13 8.06 42.23
N THR A 188 30.33 9.13 41.45
CA THR A 188 31.57 9.48 40.78
C THR A 188 31.83 10.97 40.97
N TRP A 189 33.03 11.41 40.61
CA TRP A 189 33.41 12.82 40.66
C TRP A 189 32.65 13.65 39.61
N TRP A 190 32.46 14.95 39.92
CA TRP A 190 31.91 15.96 39.00
C TRP A 190 32.94 17.02 38.61
N ARG A 191 34.07 17.09 39.31
CA ARG A 191 35.23 17.87 38.91
C ARG A 191 36.53 17.14 39.24
N ALA A 192 37.45 17.09 38.29
CA ALA A 192 38.77 16.47 38.44
C ALA A 192 39.85 17.36 37.83
N GLN A 193 40.96 17.51 38.56
CA GLN A 193 42.16 18.22 38.12
C GLN A 193 43.30 17.24 37.92
N PHE A 194 43.92 17.30 36.75
CA PHE A 194 45.06 16.47 36.37
C PHE A 194 46.29 17.37 36.21
N GLU A 195 47.31 17.11 37.00
CA GLU A 195 48.62 17.74 36.85
C GLU A 195 49.59 16.73 36.25
N VAL A 196 50.10 17.04 35.05
CA VAL A 196 51.11 16.24 34.35
C VAL A 196 52.39 17.05 34.27
N ARG A 197 53.51 16.43 34.63
CA ARG A 197 54.85 17.00 34.46
C ARG A 197 55.65 16.12 33.53
N GLN A 198 56.52 16.74 32.75
CA GLN A 198 57.41 15.99 31.86
C GLN A 198 58.21 14.95 32.66
N GLY A 199 58.11 13.68 32.27
CA GLY A 199 58.79 12.56 32.95
C GLY A 199 58.17 12.09 34.27
N ALA A 200 56.98 12.57 34.66
CA ALA A 200 56.27 12.12 35.86
C ALA A 200 54.85 11.60 35.54
N LEU A 201 54.34 10.71 36.39
CA LEU A 201 52.95 10.24 36.32
C LEU A 201 51.97 11.38 36.62
N ALA A 202 50.78 11.30 36.03
CA ALA A 202 49.71 12.27 36.25
C ALA A 202 49.23 12.22 37.71
N LYS A 203 49.21 13.38 38.38
CA LYS A 203 48.57 13.53 39.68
C LYS A 203 47.11 13.94 39.49
N ILE A 204 46.19 13.17 40.06
CA ILE A 204 44.75 13.41 39.98
C ILE A 204 44.24 13.96 41.31
N THR A 205 43.47 15.04 41.27
CA THR A 205 42.77 15.62 42.42
C THR A 205 41.28 15.72 42.12
N TYR A 206 40.44 15.08 42.93
CA TYR A 206 38.99 15.18 42.81
C TYR A 206 38.48 16.31 43.70
N LEU A 207 37.69 17.20 43.11
CA LEU A 207 37.12 18.36 43.76
C LEU A 207 35.65 18.08 44.11
N VAL A 208 35.23 18.46 45.33
CA VAL A 208 33.92 18.12 45.90
C VAL A 208 32.98 19.32 46.00
N GLU A 209 33.44 20.51 45.61
CA GLU A 209 32.63 21.71 45.58
C GLU A 209 31.38 21.51 44.72
N PRO A 210 30.21 22.03 45.13
CA PRO A 210 29.00 21.99 44.32
C PRO A 210 29.19 22.70 42.98
N LEU A 211 28.59 22.17 41.93
CA LEU A 211 28.48 22.88 40.66
C LEU A 211 27.31 23.86 40.71
N GLU A 212 27.48 25.05 40.13
CA GLU A 212 26.40 26.01 39.98
C GLU A 212 25.51 25.59 38.80
N LEU A 213 24.30 25.11 39.11
CA LEU A 213 23.30 24.67 38.12
C LEU A 213 22.11 25.62 38.13
N THR A 214 22.12 26.59 37.22
CA THR A 214 21.16 27.72 37.24
C THR A 214 20.21 27.73 36.06
N THR A 215 20.51 26.99 34.98
CA THR A 215 19.69 26.96 33.76
C THR A 215 18.83 25.69 33.65
N ASP A 216 17.82 25.72 32.79
CA ASP A 216 17.02 24.52 32.48
C ASP A 216 17.89 23.42 31.81
N GLU A 217 18.85 23.81 30.96
CA GLU A 217 19.81 22.89 30.36
C GLU A 217 20.66 22.19 31.44
N ASP A 218 21.09 22.92 32.47
CA ASP A 218 21.82 22.33 33.60
C ASP A 218 20.95 21.35 34.40
N ALA A 219 19.65 21.63 34.53
CA ALA A 219 18.70 20.75 35.21
C ALA A 219 18.48 19.45 34.41
N GLU A 220 18.36 19.53 33.08
CA GLU A 220 18.27 18.36 32.19
C GLU A 220 19.54 17.51 32.25
N VAL A 221 20.71 18.14 32.25
CA VAL A 221 22.02 17.47 32.40
C VAL A 221 22.14 16.78 33.77
N ALA A 222 21.62 17.39 34.85
CA ALA A 222 21.55 16.77 36.17
C ALA A 222 20.58 15.57 36.23
N ALA A 223 19.45 15.63 35.52
CA ALA A 223 18.54 14.49 35.39
C ALA A 223 19.21 13.34 34.62
N ALA A 224 19.91 13.66 33.53
CA ALA A 224 20.69 12.68 32.77
C ALA A 224 21.80 12.04 33.62
N GLU A 225 22.47 12.80 34.50
CA GLU A 225 23.47 12.28 35.44
C GLU A 225 22.92 11.14 36.31
N LEU A 226 21.78 11.37 36.97
CA LEU A 226 21.21 10.36 37.88
C LEU A 226 20.53 9.20 37.13
N ARG A 227 20.21 9.37 35.84
CA ARG A 227 19.76 8.29 34.96
C ARG A 227 20.92 7.38 34.51
N MET A 228 22.02 7.97 34.05
CA MET A 228 23.19 7.26 33.54
C MET A 228 23.97 6.61 34.68
N LEU A 229 24.24 7.38 35.74
CA LEU A 229 25.08 7.06 36.88
C LEU A 229 24.28 7.17 38.18
N PRO A 230 23.29 6.29 38.40
CA PRO A 230 22.38 6.39 39.53
C PRO A 230 23.11 6.23 40.88
N ARG A 231 22.69 6.98 41.90
CA ARG A 231 23.37 6.98 43.21
C ARG A 231 22.38 6.78 44.34
N SER A 232 22.82 6.09 45.39
CA SER A 232 22.01 5.94 46.59
C SER A 232 21.63 7.31 47.14
N ALA A 233 20.44 7.43 47.75
CA ALA A 233 19.98 8.69 48.32
C ALA A 233 20.99 9.30 49.32
N ALA A 234 21.72 8.45 50.07
CA ALA A 234 22.75 8.88 51.01
C ALA A 234 23.97 9.55 50.35
N THR A 235 24.19 9.29 49.06
CA THR A 235 25.35 9.77 48.29
C THR A 235 24.98 10.71 47.16
N THR A 236 23.70 11.04 47.05
CA THR A 236 23.21 12.04 46.10
C THR A 236 23.14 13.38 46.82
N PRO A 237 23.98 14.37 46.45
CA PRO A 237 23.91 15.69 47.07
C PRO A 237 22.55 16.35 46.83
N ASP A 238 22.03 17.09 47.81
CA ASP A 238 20.73 17.78 47.75
C ASP A 238 20.62 18.70 46.53
N TRP A 239 21.70 19.42 46.19
CA TRP A 239 21.75 20.31 45.03
C TRP A 239 21.56 19.56 43.71
N LEU A 240 22.13 18.35 43.60
CA LEU A 240 22.04 17.51 42.41
C LEU A 240 20.63 16.92 42.30
N LEU A 241 20.09 16.42 43.41
CA LEU A 241 18.74 15.89 43.45
C LEU A 241 17.72 16.97 43.07
N ALA A 242 17.84 18.16 43.65
CA ALA A 242 16.96 19.28 43.35
C ALA A 242 17.04 19.71 41.87
N ALA A 243 18.23 19.74 41.27
CA ALA A 243 18.40 20.05 39.85
C ALA A 243 17.81 18.94 38.95
N ALA A 244 18.07 17.68 39.26
CA ALA A 244 17.55 16.54 38.50
C ALA A 244 16.03 16.47 38.52
N VAL A 245 15.38 16.71 39.68
CA VAL A 245 13.91 16.75 39.79
C VAL A 245 13.34 17.87 38.90
N ARG A 246 13.97 19.05 38.88
CA ARG A 246 13.55 20.14 37.96
C ARG A 246 13.69 19.72 36.49
N GLY A 247 14.82 19.10 36.12
CA GLY A 247 15.05 18.62 34.76
C GLY A 247 14.03 17.58 34.32
N GLU A 248 13.70 16.62 35.19
CA GLU A 248 12.67 15.61 34.92
C GLU A 248 11.29 16.26 34.72
N GLN A 249 10.93 17.26 35.53
CA GLN A 249 9.69 18.00 35.37
C GLN A 249 9.63 18.77 34.04
N THR A 250 10.73 19.43 33.65
CA THR A 250 10.84 20.14 32.36
C THR A 250 10.66 19.17 31.19
N LEU A 251 11.36 18.04 31.21
CA LEU A 251 11.25 17.01 30.17
C LEU A 251 9.86 16.37 30.12
N ALA A 252 9.24 16.12 31.28
CA ALA A 252 7.88 15.58 31.36
C ALA A 252 6.85 16.57 30.79
N ALA A 253 7.02 17.87 31.02
CA ALA A 253 6.12 18.90 30.48
C ALA A 253 6.25 19.08 28.97
N GLN A 254 7.43 18.82 28.39
CA GLN A 254 7.68 18.93 26.94
C GLN A 254 7.24 17.68 26.15
N ARG A 255 6.90 16.58 26.83
CA ARG A 255 6.59 15.31 26.19
C ARG A 255 5.11 15.22 25.78
N ILE A 256 4.84 15.50 24.52
CA ILE A 256 3.47 15.47 23.97
C ILE A 256 3.15 14.11 23.31
N GLU A 257 4.13 13.37 22.78
CA GLU A 257 3.90 12.07 22.12
C GLU A 257 5.05 11.06 22.34
N PRO A 258 4.77 9.74 22.41
CA PRO A 258 5.80 8.72 22.32
C PRO A 258 6.43 8.72 20.91
N ALA A 259 7.76 8.64 20.83
CA ALA A 259 8.46 8.53 19.57
C ALA A 259 7.99 7.26 18.80
N PRO A 260 7.85 7.33 17.46
CA PRO A 260 7.47 6.18 16.66
C PRO A 260 8.49 5.05 16.83
N ALA A 261 8.02 3.80 16.76
CA ALA A 261 8.90 2.64 16.79
C ALA A 261 9.84 2.68 15.58
N GLY A 262 11.13 2.91 15.83
CA GLY A 262 12.19 2.77 14.83
C GLY A 262 12.71 1.33 14.76
N PRO A 263 13.57 1.02 13.77
CA PRO A 263 14.18 -0.31 13.67
C PRO A 263 14.93 -0.68 14.95
N PRO A 264 15.02 -1.98 15.27
CA PRO A 264 15.70 -2.43 16.48
C PRO A 264 17.21 -2.16 16.39
N GLU A 265 17.85 -2.01 17.54
CA GLU A 265 19.26 -1.67 17.66
C GLU A 265 20.08 -2.88 18.12
N LEU A 266 21.15 -3.21 17.38
CA LEU A 266 22.05 -4.30 17.75
C LEU A 266 22.97 -3.87 18.90
N VAL A 267 23.06 -4.71 19.93
CA VAL A 267 23.89 -4.49 21.11
C VAL A 267 25.26 -5.12 20.91
N ARG A 268 26.31 -4.30 20.96
CA ARG A 268 27.70 -4.78 20.99
C ARG A 268 28.01 -5.46 22.32
N LEU A 269 28.79 -6.54 22.26
CA LEU A 269 29.20 -7.27 23.45
C LEU A 269 30.27 -6.51 24.25
N PHE A 270 31.31 -6.03 23.57
CA PHE A 270 32.41 -5.23 24.13
C PHE A 270 32.49 -3.87 23.44
N ASP A 271 33.13 -2.87 24.04
CA ASP A 271 33.26 -1.52 23.46
C ASP A 271 34.42 -1.41 22.47
N GLY A 272 35.37 -2.33 22.54
CA GLY A 272 36.46 -2.40 21.59
C GLY A 272 37.38 -3.60 21.83
N VAL A 273 38.51 -3.58 21.16
CA VAL A 273 39.57 -4.59 21.25
C VAL A 273 40.91 -3.87 21.41
N ALA A 274 41.70 -4.27 22.40
CA ALA A 274 43.04 -3.75 22.65
C ALA A 274 44.10 -4.40 21.75
N ASP A 275 45.31 -3.82 21.76
CA ASP A 275 46.50 -4.43 21.18
C ASP A 275 46.69 -5.88 21.71
N GLY A 276 46.76 -6.84 20.79
CA GLY A 276 46.84 -8.27 21.12
C GLY A 276 45.50 -8.99 21.25
N GLY A 277 44.38 -8.38 20.85
CA GLY A 277 43.09 -9.06 20.66
C GLY A 277 42.23 -9.21 21.92
N ARG A 278 42.59 -8.53 23.01
CA ARG A 278 41.82 -8.57 24.27
C ARG A 278 40.61 -7.64 24.21
N PRO A 279 39.39 -8.08 24.56
CA PRO A 279 38.22 -7.19 24.57
C PRO A 279 38.32 -6.09 25.63
N THR A 280 37.74 -4.92 25.37
CA THR A 280 37.70 -3.77 26.29
C THR A 280 36.29 -3.24 26.49
N TRP A 281 36.01 -2.66 27.67
CA TRP A 281 34.74 -2.00 27.98
C TRP A 281 34.93 -0.93 29.05
N TYR A 282 34.17 0.16 28.92
CA TYR A 282 34.20 1.31 29.84
C TYR A 282 32.76 1.69 30.21
N ARG A 283 32.13 0.83 31.02
CA ARG A 283 30.69 0.88 31.33
C ARG A 283 30.47 0.98 32.84
N PRO A 284 29.46 1.71 33.33
CA PRO A 284 29.16 1.79 34.76
C PRO A 284 28.91 0.41 35.37
N VAL A 285 29.54 0.12 36.51
CA VAL A 285 29.26 -1.10 37.28
C VAL A 285 27.81 -1.08 37.79
N LEU A 286 27.14 -2.23 37.74
CA LEU A 286 25.79 -2.39 38.27
C LEU A 286 25.84 -2.81 39.74
N GLY A 287 24.90 -2.31 40.54
CA GLY A 287 24.69 -2.82 41.90
C GLY A 287 24.13 -4.25 41.87
N GLU A 288 24.28 -5.01 42.95
CA GLU A 288 23.86 -6.43 43.01
C GLU A 288 22.41 -6.69 42.54
N LEU A 289 21.44 -6.00 43.15
CA LEU A 289 20.03 -6.20 42.82
C LEU A 289 19.70 -5.76 41.39
N GLU A 290 20.33 -4.68 40.94
CA GLU A 290 20.17 -4.21 39.56
C GLU A 290 20.77 -5.23 38.58
N ARG A 291 21.94 -5.80 38.88
CA ARG A 291 22.55 -6.83 38.05
C ARG A 291 21.64 -8.04 37.90
N GLU A 292 21.05 -8.52 38.99
CA GLU A 292 20.09 -9.64 38.95
C GLU A 292 18.84 -9.29 38.11
N ALA A 293 18.29 -8.10 38.27
CA ALA A 293 17.13 -7.64 37.51
C ALA A 293 17.45 -7.50 36.01
N VAL A 294 18.61 -6.95 35.66
CA VAL A 294 19.10 -6.86 34.29
C VAL A 294 19.36 -8.25 33.70
N LEU A 295 19.96 -9.18 34.45
CA LEU A 295 20.14 -10.56 34.00
C LEU A 295 18.80 -11.24 33.70
N ALA A 296 17.83 -11.13 34.62
CA ALA A 296 16.49 -11.69 34.43
C ALA A 296 15.79 -11.11 33.18
N TYR A 297 15.95 -9.80 32.94
CA TYR A 297 15.45 -9.16 31.73
C TYR A 297 16.10 -9.72 30.46
N LEU A 298 17.44 -9.76 30.43
CA LEU A 298 18.21 -10.19 29.25
C LEU A 298 17.92 -11.65 28.86
N GLU A 299 17.68 -12.52 29.83
CA GLU A 299 17.43 -13.95 29.62
C GLU A 299 15.96 -14.29 29.41
N GLY A 300 15.05 -13.52 30.00
CA GLY A 300 13.61 -13.71 29.83
C GLY A 300 13.11 -13.23 28.47
N ALA A 301 13.87 -12.41 27.76
CA ALA A 301 13.48 -11.87 26.47
C ALA A 301 13.35 -12.95 25.38
N PRO A 302 12.41 -12.83 24.44
CA PRO A 302 12.27 -13.75 23.31
C PRO A 302 13.57 -14.03 22.56
N LEU A 303 13.85 -15.31 22.30
CA LEU A 303 14.98 -15.77 21.50
C LEU A 303 14.58 -15.79 20.01
N VAL A 304 15.23 -14.97 19.19
CA VAL A 304 14.93 -14.86 17.74
C VAL A 304 15.80 -15.75 16.88
N LEU A 305 17.00 -16.07 17.35
CA LEU A 305 17.90 -17.04 16.72
C LEU A 305 18.55 -17.89 17.79
N SER A 306 18.44 -19.20 17.61
CA SER A 306 19.16 -20.19 18.41
C SER A 306 20.12 -20.93 17.51
N ALA A 307 21.42 -20.82 17.76
CA ALA A 307 22.40 -21.71 17.16
C ALA A 307 22.68 -22.86 18.12
N ARG A 308 22.79 -24.08 17.59
CA ARG A 308 23.21 -25.24 18.39
C ARG A 308 24.72 -25.14 18.60
N GLY A 309 25.16 -24.79 19.81
CA GLY A 309 26.57 -24.79 20.20
C GLY A 309 26.95 -23.69 21.19
N THR A 310 28.20 -23.77 21.66
CA THR A 310 28.85 -22.74 22.47
C THR A 310 30.08 -22.22 21.74
N THR A 311 30.49 -20.99 22.04
CA THR A 311 31.74 -20.40 21.58
C THR A 311 32.71 -20.18 22.74
N ARG A 312 33.96 -19.87 22.41
CA ARG A 312 35.02 -19.59 23.37
C ARG A 312 34.71 -18.37 24.21
N ASP A 313 34.94 -18.49 25.51
CA ASP A 313 34.98 -17.37 26.42
C ASP A 313 36.20 -16.48 26.14
N ALA A 314 35.97 -15.25 25.71
CA ALA A 314 36.99 -14.26 25.37
C ALA A 314 37.74 -13.74 26.61
N LEU A 315 37.18 -13.93 27.81
CA LEU A 315 37.82 -13.61 29.09
C LEU A 315 38.24 -14.88 29.87
N GLY A 316 37.94 -16.05 29.32
CA GLY A 316 38.24 -17.36 29.89
C GLY A 316 39.04 -18.25 28.93
N THR A 317 38.99 -19.55 29.16
CA THR A 317 39.66 -20.55 28.29
C THR A 317 38.72 -21.65 27.79
N GLU A 318 37.46 -21.64 28.25
CA GLU A 318 36.49 -22.69 27.99
C GLU A 318 35.51 -22.27 26.88
N ASP A 319 35.00 -23.24 26.13
CA ASP A 319 33.99 -23.04 25.08
C ASP A 319 32.57 -23.19 25.68
N VAL A 320 32.15 -22.17 26.44
CA VAL A 320 30.92 -22.19 27.26
C VAL A 320 29.93 -21.06 26.94
N VAL A 321 30.30 -20.13 26.06
CA VAL A 321 29.47 -18.95 25.75
C VAL A 321 28.31 -19.36 24.83
N PRO A 322 27.04 -19.11 25.21
CA PRO A 322 25.89 -19.51 24.41
C PRO A 322 25.80 -18.72 23.10
N MET A 323 25.42 -19.40 22.02
CA MET A 323 25.19 -18.79 20.72
C MET A 323 23.69 -18.59 20.46
N GLY A 324 23.26 -17.34 20.44
CA GLY A 324 21.89 -16.96 20.16
C GLY A 324 21.69 -15.46 20.25
N PHE A 325 20.51 -14.98 19.88
CA PHE A 325 20.13 -13.58 19.96
C PHE A 325 18.74 -13.42 20.55
N HIS A 326 18.63 -12.49 21.49
CA HIS A 326 17.38 -12.10 22.15
C HIS A 326 16.95 -10.71 21.71
N THR A 327 15.66 -10.40 21.87
CA THR A 327 15.13 -9.05 21.63
C THR A 327 13.92 -8.75 22.51
N ASP A 328 13.76 -7.48 22.87
CA ASP A 328 12.54 -6.89 23.45
C ASP A 328 11.73 -6.10 22.41
N GLY A 329 12.08 -6.21 21.13
CA GLY A 329 11.51 -5.43 20.03
C GLY A 329 12.19 -4.08 19.77
N ARG A 330 13.01 -3.57 20.72
CA ARG A 330 13.78 -2.32 20.57
C ARG A 330 15.27 -2.58 20.43
N PHE A 331 15.82 -3.49 21.23
CA PHE A 331 17.20 -3.92 21.16
C PHE A 331 17.30 -5.39 20.76
N VAL A 332 18.42 -5.74 20.15
CA VAL A 332 18.80 -7.13 19.87
C VAL A 332 20.16 -7.37 20.46
N TRP A 333 20.29 -8.38 21.31
CA TRP A 333 21.57 -8.69 21.95
C TRP A 333 21.94 -10.16 21.80
N PRO A 334 23.23 -10.47 21.66
CA PRO A 334 23.70 -11.84 21.76
C PRO A 334 23.38 -12.43 23.15
N SER A 335 23.04 -13.72 23.23
CA SER A 335 22.92 -14.45 24.51
C SER A 335 24.21 -14.36 25.34
N ALA A 336 25.36 -14.12 24.68
CA ALA A 336 26.63 -13.83 25.33
C ALA A 336 26.56 -12.64 26.31
N VAL A 337 25.74 -11.60 26.06
CA VAL A 337 25.65 -10.43 26.94
C VAL A 337 25.23 -10.84 28.36
N ALA A 338 24.22 -11.70 28.50
CA ALA A 338 23.81 -12.24 29.80
C ALA A 338 24.89 -13.13 30.43
N TYR A 339 25.56 -13.95 29.62
CA TYR A 339 26.68 -14.79 30.08
C TYR A 339 27.81 -13.93 30.68
N TYR A 340 28.31 -12.92 29.97
CA TYR A 340 29.43 -12.10 30.44
C TYR A 340 29.05 -11.22 31.63
N LEU A 341 27.80 -10.77 31.73
CA LEU A 341 27.30 -10.09 32.92
C LEU A 341 27.32 -11.01 34.15
N ARG A 342 26.91 -12.27 33.98
CA ARG A 342 26.90 -13.27 35.07
C ARG A 342 28.31 -13.73 35.45
N ALA A 343 29.08 -14.18 34.47
CA ALA A 343 30.35 -14.87 34.69
C ALA A 343 31.50 -13.90 35.00
N HIS A 344 31.49 -12.73 34.37
CA HIS A 344 32.60 -11.77 34.40
C HIS A 344 32.22 -10.39 34.94
N GLY A 345 30.95 -10.14 35.25
CA GLY A 345 30.46 -8.85 35.72
C GLY A 345 30.55 -7.74 34.67
N VAL A 346 30.62 -8.08 33.37
CA VAL A 346 30.69 -7.10 32.28
C VAL A 346 29.31 -6.48 32.07
N PRO A 347 29.11 -5.17 32.37
CA PRO A 347 27.81 -4.54 32.18
C PRO A 347 27.41 -4.51 30.71
N PRO A 348 26.11 -4.62 30.36
CA PRO A 348 25.64 -4.31 29.01
C PRO A 348 25.90 -2.85 28.65
N VAL A 349 25.79 -2.51 27.37
CA VAL A 349 25.93 -1.11 26.92
C VAL A 349 24.94 -0.21 27.66
N LEU A 350 25.41 0.97 28.08
CA LEU A 350 24.62 1.92 28.86
C LEU A 350 23.24 2.22 28.24
N PRO A 351 23.10 2.42 26.92
CA PRO A 351 21.79 2.71 26.32
C PRO A 351 20.76 1.56 26.51
N LEU A 352 21.21 0.30 26.58
CA LEU A 352 20.33 -0.84 26.89
C LEU A 352 19.95 -0.85 28.39
N VAL A 353 20.90 -0.58 29.28
CA VAL A 353 20.64 -0.52 30.73
C VAL A 353 19.64 0.60 31.05
N GLU A 354 19.79 1.78 30.44
CA GLU A 354 18.86 2.89 30.60
C GLU A 354 17.45 2.56 30.11
N TRP A 355 17.36 1.80 29.00
CA TRP A 355 16.09 1.30 28.49
C TRP A 355 15.43 0.31 29.46
N ILE A 356 16.20 -0.66 29.99
CA ILE A 356 15.72 -1.62 30.99
C ILE A 356 15.23 -0.89 32.25
N ARG A 357 15.95 0.14 32.71
CA ARG A 357 15.55 1.01 33.83
C ARG A 357 14.22 1.73 33.53
N ALA A 358 14.08 2.30 32.34
CA ALA A 358 12.85 2.97 31.91
C ALA A 358 11.64 2.01 31.89
N ALA A 359 11.88 0.75 31.51
CA ALA A 359 10.90 -0.33 31.55
C ALA A 359 10.70 -0.92 32.96
N ARG A 360 11.34 -0.36 34.00
CA ARG A 360 11.35 -0.86 35.39
C ARG A 360 11.73 -2.34 35.49
N TYR A 361 12.70 -2.76 34.68
CA TYR A 361 13.20 -4.14 34.60
C TYR A 361 12.13 -5.17 34.19
N ARG A 362 11.06 -4.74 33.52
CA ARG A 362 10.00 -5.63 33.02
C ARG A 362 10.05 -5.70 31.51
N LEU A 363 10.04 -6.92 31.00
CA LEU A 363 9.87 -7.16 29.56
C LEU A 363 8.51 -6.64 29.09
N PRO A 364 8.40 -6.24 27.82
CA PRO A 364 7.10 -5.94 27.23
C PRO A 364 6.19 -7.18 27.28
N ASP A 365 4.88 -6.97 27.40
CA ASP A 365 3.89 -8.06 27.44
C ASP A 365 3.92 -8.94 26.18
N GLY A 366 4.38 -8.38 25.06
CA GLY A 366 4.57 -9.05 23.79
C GLY A 366 5.48 -8.25 22.86
N VAL A 367 6.22 -8.96 22.01
CA VAL A 367 7.06 -8.37 20.96
C VAL A 367 6.38 -8.63 19.62
N PRO A 368 6.11 -7.60 18.80
CA PRO A 368 5.50 -7.77 17.48
C PRO A 368 6.28 -8.76 16.61
N ALA A 369 5.57 -9.61 15.85
CA ALA A 369 6.18 -10.61 14.98
C ALA A 369 7.12 -9.95 13.95
N VAL A 370 6.74 -8.79 13.41
CA VAL A 370 7.58 -7.99 12.51
C VAL A 370 8.90 -7.57 13.17
N ALA A 371 8.85 -7.19 14.45
CA ALA A 371 10.05 -6.82 15.20
C ALA A 371 10.95 -8.03 15.48
N LEU A 372 10.37 -9.21 15.74
CA LEU A 372 11.12 -10.47 15.88
C LEU A 372 11.83 -10.85 14.56
N ASP A 373 11.15 -10.72 13.42
CA ASP A 373 11.73 -11.01 12.11
C ASP A 373 12.87 -10.03 11.77
N ARG A 374 12.68 -8.73 12.03
CA ARG A 374 13.72 -7.70 11.89
C ARG A 374 14.92 -8.00 12.76
N ALA A 375 14.69 -8.40 14.00
CA ALA A 375 15.74 -8.78 14.92
C ALA A 375 16.53 -10.01 14.42
N ALA A 376 15.84 -11.02 13.88
CA ALA A 376 16.49 -12.18 13.28
C ALA A 376 17.33 -11.82 12.05
N ALA A 377 16.81 -10.97 11.15
CA ALA A 377 17.56 -10.50 9.99
C ALA A 377 18.83 -9.73 10.40
N MET A 378 18.70 -8.81 11.36
CA MET A 378 19.82 -8.03 11.87
C MET A 378 20.88 -8.90 12.54
N ALA A 379 20.47 -9.90 13.32
CA ALA A 379 21.38 -10.80 14.02
C ALA A 379 22.25 -11.67 13.08
N VAL A 380 21.80 -11.95 11.85
CA VAL A 380 22.62 -12.61 10.81
C VAL A 380 23.31 -11.63 9.86
N GLY A 381 23.22 -10.31 10.10
CA GLY A 381 23.81 -9.29 9.23
C GLY A 381 23.12 -9.15 7.87
N ARG A 382 21.86 -9.60 7.75
CA ARG A 382 21.05 -9.45 6.54
C ARG A 382 20.27 -8.13 6.59
N PRO A 383 20.21 -7.36 5.48
CA PRO A 383 19.33 -6.20 5.40
C PRO A 383 17.86 -6.63 5.50
N TRP A 384 17.07 -5.83 6.21
CA TRP A 384 15.63 -6.03 6.32
C TRP A 384 14.91 -5.67 5.01
N ASP A 385 13.99 -6.52 4.57
CA ASP A 385 13.11 -6.26 3.43
C ASP A 385 11.66 -6.17 3.91
N GLU A 386 11.06 -4.99 3.73
CA GLU A 386 9.68 -4.71 4.13
C GLU A 386 8.67 -5.53 3.32
N SER A 387 9.04 -6.02 2.14
CA SER A 387 8.20 -6.90 1.30
C SER A 387 7.85 -8.22 1.99
N GLU A 388 8.65 -8.66 2.96
CA GLU A 388 8.40 -9.86 3.75
C GLU A 388 7.17 -9.72 4.65
N VAL A 389 6.92 -8.51 5.17
CA VAL A 389 5.72 -8.21 5.97
C VAL A 389 4.48 -8.35 5.11
N GLU A 390 4.53 -7.79 3.90
CA GLU A 390 3.44 -7.87 2.92
C GLU A 390 3.16 -9.31 2.48
N ALA A 391 4.21 -10.11 2.25
CA ALA A 391 4.05 -11.53 1.93
C ALA A 391 3.36 -12.32 3.06
N LYS A 392 3.78 -12.11 4.31
CA LYS A 392 3.14 -12.75 5.49
C LYS A 392 1.71 -12.25 5.70
N ALA A 393 1.47 -10.96 5.49
CA ALA A 393 0.15 -10.35 5.57
C ALA A 393 -0.81 -11.01 4.57
N ARG A 394 -0.40 -11.15 3.30
CA ARG A 394 -1.18 -11.84 2.26
C ARG A 394 -1.47 -13.29 2.63
N GLN A 395 -0.47 -14.03 3.11
CA GLN A 395 -0.67 -15.42 3.55
C GLN A 395 -1.66 -15.53 4.73
N ALA A 396 -1.63 -14.56 5.64
CA ALA A 396 -2.55 -14.51 6.77
C ALA A 396 -3.99 -14.15 6.39
N MET A 397 -4.22 -13.60 5.19
CA MET A 397 -5.57 -13.26 4.72
C MET A 397 -6.33 -14.47 4.18
N VAL A 398 -5.65 -15.53 3.72
CA VAL A 398 -6.33 -16.71 3.12
C VAL A 398 -7.48 -17.25 4.00
N PRO A 399 -7.30 -17.48 5.31
CA PRO A 399 -8.42 -17.96 6.15
C PRO A 399 -9.53 -16.91 6.37
N LEU A 400 -9.20 -15.62 6.27
CA LEU A 400 -10.18 -14.54 6.35
C LEU A 400 -11.00 -14.46 5.06
N GLU A 401 -10.35 -14.62 3.90
CA GLU A 401 -10.99 -14.66 2.59
C GLU A 401 -11.99 -15.81 2.50
N ASP A 402 -11.64 -17.01 2.98
CA ASP A 402 -12.55 -18.15 3.08
C ASP A 402 -13.81 -17.79 3.88
N VAL A 403 -13.67 -17.12 5.03
CA VAL A 403 -14.82 -16.68 5.84
C VAL A 403 -15.67 -15.64 5.12
N ILE A 404 -15.03 -14.68 4.44
CA ILE A 404 -15.74 -13.63 3.67
C ILE A 404 -16.57 -14.26 2.55
N ILE A 405 -16.02 -15.24 1.83
CA ILE A 405 -16.69 -15.95 0.73
C ILE A 405 -17.81 -16.82 1.28
N ASP A 406 -17.51 -17.70 2.25
CA ASP A 406 -18.47 -18.67 2.81
C ASP A 406 -19.66 -17.99 3.49
N LYS A 407 -19.41 -16.88 4.19
CA LYS A 407 -20.46 -16.11 4.89
C LYS A 407 -21.09 -15.03 4.02
N ARG A 408 -20.64 -14.87 2.76
CA ARG A 408 -21.13 -13.89 1.80
C ARG A 408 -21.13 -12.47 2.38
N ILE A 409 -20.02 -12.05 2.98
CA ILE A 409 -19.90 -10.75 3.66
C ILE A 409 -19.75 -9.63 2.62
N SER A 410 -20.58 -8.59 2.66
CA SER A 410 -20.49 -7.46 1.74
C SER A 410 -19.14 -6.74 1.87
N PRO A 411 -18.48 -6.35 0.76
CA PRO A 411 -17.27 -5.55 0.77
C PRO A 411 -17.46 -4.22 1.50
N ARG A 412 -18.68 -3.70 1.63
CA ARG A 412 -18.96 -2.44 2.34
C ARG A 412 -18.58 -2.49 3.82
N TYR A 413 -18.61 -3.67 4.43
CA TYR A 413 -18.48 -3.84 5.88
C TYR A 413 -17.13 -4.35 6.35
N TYR A 414 -16.17 -4.55 5.44
CA TYR A 414 -14.80 -4.86 5.83
C TYR A 414 -13.78 -4.04 5.03
N SER A 415 -12.60 -3.87 5.62
CA SER A 415 -11.44 -3.30 4.98
C SER A 415 -10.18 -3.90 5.58
N VAL A 416 -9.22 -4.26 4.73
CA VAL A 416 -7.96 -4.88 5.13
C VAL A 416 -6.82 -3.98 4.68
N PHE A 417 -5.93 -3.67 5.62
CA PHE A 417 -4.79 -2.75 5.50
C PHE A 417 -5.15 -1.30 5.14
N ALA A 418 -6.43 -0.94 5.20
CA ALA A 418 -6.92 0.43 4.99
C ALA A 418 -8.08 0.75 5.94
N GLU A 419 -8.24 2.02 6.30
CA GLU A 419 -9.45 2.48 7.00
C GLU A 419 -10.60 2.67 6.01
N ARG A 420 -11.81 2.31 6.44
CA ARG A 420 -13.06 2.50 5.69
C ARG A 420 -14.18 2.83 6.67
N GLU A 421 -14.94 3.88 6.39
CA GLU A 421 -16.08 4.26 7.21
C GLU A 421 -17.22 3.23 7.10
N GLY A 422 -17.83 2.89 8.24
CA GLY A 422 -18.92 1.91 8.33
C GLY A 422 -18.47 0.46 8.19
N ALA A 423 -17.19 0.16 8.45
CA ALA A 423 -16.62 -1.17 8.24
C ALA A 423 -15.74 -1.65 9.40
N TRP A 424 -15.63 -2.97 9.53
CA TRP A 424 -14.54 -3.59 10.29
C TRP A 424 -13.23 -3.42 9.54
N CYS A 425 -12.26 -2.76 10.17
CA CYS A 425 -10.97 -2.46 9.58
C CYS A 425 -9.86 -3.22 10.31
N LEU A 426 -9.09 -4.02 9.57
CA LEU A 426 -7.77 -4.48 10.01
C LEU A 426 -6.73 -3.53 9.43
N VAL A 427 -6.01 -2.80 10.26
CA VAL A 427 -5.05 -1.78 9.81
C VAL A 427 -3.70 -2.01 10.47
N ARG A 428 -2.63 -1.81 9.72
CA ARG A 428 -1.27 -1.82 10.25
C ARG A 428 -1.00 -0.53 11.03
N ASP A 429 -0.44 -0.68 12.22
CA ASP A 429 -0.09 0.40 13.15
C ASP A 429 1.37 0.25 13.58
N GLY A 430 2.29 0.79 12.80
CA GLY A 430 3.72 0.51 12.95
C GLY A 430 4.02 -0.99 12.74
N ASP A 431 4.53 -1.64 13.78
CA ASP A 431 4.82 -3.08 13.75
C ASP A 431 3.66 -3.95 14.26
N ARG A 432 2.57 -3.34 14.70
CA ARG A 432 1.37 -4.01 15.19
C ARG A 432 0.23 -3.92 14.20
N TYR A 433 -0.84 -4.65 14.48
CA TYR A 433 -2.09 -4.61 13.74
C TYR A 433 -3.22 -4.23 14.68
N ARG A 434 -4.10 -3.34 14.26
CA ARG A 434 -5.35 -3.04 14.97
C ARG A 434 -6.52 -3.63 14.20
N VAL A 435 -7.51 -4.16 14.91
CA VAL A 435 -8.82 -4.49 14.36
C VAL A 435 -9.87 -3.71 15.12
N GLN A 436 -10.72 -2.98 14.40
CA GLN A 436 -11.75 -2.13 14.99
C GLN A 436 -12.92 -1.93 14.03
N TRP A 437 -14.08 -1.56 14.57
CA TRP A 437 -15.13 -0.94 13.78
C TRP A 437 -14.80 0.55 13.56
N SER A 438 -14.91 1.06 12.34
CA SER A 438 -14.35 2.37 11.97
C SER A 438 -14.86 3.55 12.80
N SER A 439 -16.12 3.52 13.24
CA SER A 439 -16.74 4.59 14.04
C SER A 439 -16.45 4.48 15.54
N ASP A 440 -15.82 3.39 16.00
CA ASP A 440 -15.45 3.16 17.39
C ASP A 440 -13.94 2.91 17.54
N ARG A 441 -13.18 4.00 17.66
CA ARG A 441 -11.75 3.93 17.94
C ARG A 441 -11.42 3.47 19.36
N SER A 442 -12.38 3.51 20.28
CA SER A 442 -12.18 3.08 21.67
C SER A 442 -12.22 1.55 21.82
N GLY A 443 -12.98 0.87 20.95
CA GLY A 443 -13.05 -0.59 20.86
C GLY A 443 -11.91 -1.26 20.09
N ALA A 444 -10.84 -0.52 19.74
CA ALA A 444 -9.74 -1.06 18.93
C ALA A 444 -8.93 -2.13 19.67
N VAL A 445 -8.88 -3.34 19.10
CA VAL A 445 -8.06 -4.46 19.62
C VAL A 445 -6.75 -4.50 18.85
N ARG A 446 -5.62 -4.57 19.56
CA ARG A 446 -4.27 -4.61 18.96
C ARG A 446 -3.67 -6.00 19.05
N PHE A 447 -2.94 -6.38 18.02
CA PHE A 447 -2.28 -7.67 17.86
C PHE A 447 -0.83 -7.48 17.44
N ASP A 448 0.02 -8.35 17.96
CA ASP A 448 1.45 -8.43 17.61
C ASP A 448 1.69 -9.28 16.34
N ASP A 449 0.70 -10.06 15.91
CA ASP A 449 0.77 -10.96 14.74
C ASP A 449 -0.46 -10.77 13.83
N VAL A 450 -0.22 -10.57 12.54
CA VAL A 450 -1.26 -10.41 11.51
C VAL A 450 -2.21 -11.61 11.44
N ARG A 451 -1.73 -12.83 11.71
CA ARG A 451 -2.56 -14.05 11.73
C ARG A 451 -3.60 -14.00 12.83
N GLN A 452 -3.24 -13.46 14.00
CA GLN A 452 -4.16 -13.29 15.11
C GLN A 452 -5.17 -12.19 14.82
N ALA A 453 -4.72 -11.07 14.24
CA ALA A 453 -5.60 -10.00 13.80
C ALA A 453 -6.61 -10.47 12.74
N ALA A 454 -6.14 -11.23 11.75
CA ALA A 454 -6.98 -11.81 10.70
C ALA A 454 -8.01 -12.79 11.27
N ALA A 455 -7.59 -13.68 12.16
CA ALA A 455 -8.49 -14.62 12.84
C ALA A 455 -9.54 -13.90 13.69
N TYR A 456 -9.15 -12.83 14.38
CA TYR A 456 -10.09 -12.00 15.15
C TYR A 456 -11.10 -11.30 14.23
N LEU A 457 -10.64 -10.68 13.14
CA LEU A 457 -11.52 -10.07 12.13
C LEU A 457 -12.48 -11.11 11.54
N ALA A 458 -11.98 -12.29 11.16
CA ALA A 458 -12.79 -13.38 10.65
C ALA A 458 -13.88 -13.80 11.66
N GLY A 459 -13.53 -13.87 12.95
CA GLY A 459 -14.49 -14.11 14.03
C GLY A 459 -15.58 -13.03 14.12
N GLN A 460 -15.19 -11.75 14.02
CA GLN A 460 -16.15 -10.63 14.04
C GLN A 460 -17.09 -10.66 12.83
N LEU A 461 -16.56 -10.89 11.62
CA LEU A 461 -17.37 -10.98 10.42
C LEU A 461 -18.33 -12.18 10.47
N SER A 462 -17.84 -13.33 10.91
CA SER A 462 -18.67 -14.54 11.01
C SER A 462 -19.76 -14.40 12.07
N ALA A 463 -19.49 -13.76 13.20
CA ALA A 463 -20.48 -13.58 14.28
C ALA A 463 -21.63 -12.65 13.87
N ASN A 464 -21.34 -11.66 13.01
CA ASN A 464 -22.29 -10.64 12.57
C ASN A 464 -22.79 -10.86 11.13
N ALA A 465 -22.50 -12.01 10.52
CA ALA A 465 -22.73 -12.26 9.09
C ALA A 465 -24.17 -11.99 8.61
N ALA A 466 -25.17 -12.17 9.47
CA ALA A 466 -26.58 -11.90 9.13
C ALA A 466 -26.86 -10.43 8.78
N GLU A 467 -26.13 -9.49 9.39
CA GLU A 467 -26.26 -8.05 9.16
C GLU A 467 -25.28 -7.53 8.11
N LEU A 468 -24.19 -8.27 7.88
CA LEU A 468 -23.10 -7.87 7.01
C LEU A 468 -23.17 -8.52 5.61
N GLY A 469 -24.26 -9.20 5.26
CA GLY A 469 -24.37 -9.99 4.03
C GLY A 469 -24.38 -9.14 2.75
N ILE A 470 -23.95 -9.74 1.64
CA ILE A 470 -24.03 -9.16 0.29
C ILE A 470 -25.49 -8.98 -0.12
N GLU A 471 -25.82 -7.80 -0.64
CA GLU A 471 -27.13 -7.53 -1.24
C GLU A 471 -27.18 -8.04 -2.69
N LEU A 472 -28.36 -8.48 -3.15
CA LEU A 472 -28.55 -8.90 -4.54
C LEU A 472 -28.30 -7.73 -5.49
N GLY A 473 -27.45 -7.95 -6.50
CA GLY A 473 -27.06 -6.88 -7.43
C GLY A 473 -25.90 -6.01 -6.94
N GLU A 474 -25.35 -6.26 -5.75
CA GLU A 474 -24.15 -5.59 -5.26
C GLU A 474 -22.90 -6.08 -6.00
N GLU A 475 -22.07 -5.14 -6.44
CA GLU A 475 -20.79 -5.45 -7.08
C GLU A 475 -19.77 -5.90 -6.03
N ILE A 476 -19.09 -7.02 -6.32
CA ILE A 476 -18.10 -7.63 -5.45
C ILE A 476 -16.73 -7.72 -6.16
N PRO A 477 -15.62 -7.74 -5.42
CA PRO A 477 -14.32 -8.07 -5.98
C PRO A 477 -14.30 -9.47 -6.60
N ALA A 478 -13.57 -9.65 -7.70
CA ALA A 478 -13.50 -10.95 -8.41
C ALA A 478 -13.03 -12.11 -7.52
N TRP A 479 -12.02 -11.88 -6.65
CA TRP A 479 -11.53 -12.89 -5.71
C TRP A 479 -12.59 -13.35 -4.69
N GLN A 480 -13.64 -12.54 -4.48
CA GLN A 480 -14.75 -12.85 -3.58
C GLN A 480 -15.86 -13.65 -4.28
N SER A 481 -15.74 -13.90 -5.58
CA SER A 481 -16.70 -14.73 -6.30
C SER A 481 -16.75 -16.13 -5.67
N PRO A 482 -17.93 -16.61 -5.23
CA PRO A 482 -18.06 -17.98 -4.72
C PRO A 482 -18.00 -19.04 -5.82
N LEU A 483 -18.00 -18.62 -7.09
CA LEU A 483 -17.96 -19.50 -8.25
C LEU A 483 -16.68 -19.27 -9.06
N ALA A 484 -16.01 -20.35 -9.40
CA ALA A 484 -14.90 -20.37 -10.35
C ALA A 484 -15.41 -20.71 -11.76
N VAL A 485 -14.73 -20.20 -12.78
CA VAL A 485 -14.97 -20.58 -14.17
C VAL A 485 -14.31 -21.94 -14.43
N LEU A 486 -15.01 -22.82 -15.15
CA LEU A 486 -14.58 -24.15 -15.55
C LEU A 486 -14.14 -24.14 -17.02
N SER A 487 -13.37 -25.15 -17.44
CA SER A 487 -12.78 -25.26 -18.79
C SER A 487 -11.70 -24.20 -19.05
N ASP A 488 -11.40 -23.92 -20.32
CA ASP A 488 -10.35 -22.99 -20.76
C ASP A 488 -10.84 -21.54 -20.94
N ASP A 489 -12.04 -21.24 -20.43
CA ASP A 489 -12.63 -19.90 -20.47
C ASP A 489 -11.87 -18.88 -19.62
N PRO A 490 -12.02 -17.56 -19.90
CA PRO A 490 -11.46 -16.52 -19.05
C PRO A 490 -11.98 -16.62 -17.60
N PRO A 491 -11.09 -16.57 -16.60
CA PRO A 491 -11.50 -16.63 -15.21
C PRO A 491 -12.19 -15.32 -14.79
N VAL A 492 -12.87 -15.32 -13.63
CA VAL A 492 -13.72 -14.20 -13.17
C VAL A 492 -12.95 -12.88 -13.10
N GLU A 493 -11.66 -12.94 -12.77
CA GLU A 493 -10.76 -11.78 -12.67
C GLU A 493 -10.51 -11.09 -14.02
N SER A 494 -10.89 -11.72 -15.14
CA SER A 494 -10.79 -11.13 -16.48
C SER A 494 -11.92 -10.15 -16.81
N PHE A 495 -12.97 -10.10 -15.98
CA PHE A 495 -14.15 -9.28 -16.21
C PHE A 495 -14.12 -7.99 -15.39
N ALA A 496 -14.76 -6.94 -15.92
CA ALA A 496 -14.73 -5.59 -15.34
C ALA A 496 -15.68 -5.42 -14.16
N GLY A 497 -16.74 -6.23 -14.07
CA GLY A 497 -17.69 -6.20 -12.96
C GLY A 497 -18.18 -7.60 -12.62
N VAL A 498 -18.36 -7.86 -11.32
CA VAL A 498 -18.77 -9.16 -10.78
C VAL A 498 -19.91 -8.94 -9.79
N THR A 499 -21.04 -9.62 -9.99
CA THR A 499 -22.25 -9.34 -9.22
C THR A 499 -23.04 -10.62 -8.96
N PRO A 500 -23.33 -10.99 -7.71
CA PRO A 500 -24.24 -12.10 -7.41
C PRO A 500 -25.66 -11.74 -7.82
N VAL A 501 -26.30 -12.61 -8.61
CA VAL A 501 -27.66 -12.40 -9.10
C VAL A 501 -28.48 -13.68 -9.02
N VAL A 502 -29.81 -13.50 -9.03
CA VAL A 502 -30.77 -14.59 -9.20
C VAL A 502 -31.38 -14.48 -10.60
N LEU A 503 -31.38 -15.57 -11.36
CA LEU A 503 -32.00 -15.65 -12.69
C LEU A 503 -33.19 -16.61 -12.68
N GLU A 504 -34.20 -16.30 -13.49
CA GLU A 504 -35.33 -17.19 -13.78
C GLU A 504 -35.63 -17.12 -15.28
N ASP A 505 -35.79 -18.29 -15.92
CA ASP A 505 -36.22 -18.44 -17.32
C ASP A 505 -35.46 -17.55 -18.34
N VAL A 506 -34.12 -17.61 -18.26
CA VAL A 506 -33.22 -16.83 -19.12
C VAL A 506 -32.61 -17.69 -20.22
N GLU A 507 -32.59 -17.14 -21.44
CA GLU A 507 -31.85 -17.73 -22.55
C GLU A 507 -30.40 -17.25 -22.56
N VAL A 508 -29.50 -18.20 -22.70
CA VAL A 508 -28.06 -17.97 -22.72
C VAL A 508 -27.42 -18.72 -23.88
N ASP A 509 -26.26 -18.27 -24.31
CA ASP A 509 -25.45 -18.96 -25.31
C ASP A 509 -23.96 -18.97 -24.94
N ARG A 510 -23.21 -19.86 -25.58
CA ARG A 510 -21.78 -20.08 -25.32
C ARG A 510 -21.07 -20.52 -26.60
N TYR A 511 -19.86 -20.02 -26.81
CA TYR A 511 -18.91 -20.53 -27.80
C TYR A 511 -18.01 -21.58 -27.14
N GLY A 512 -18.13 -22.85 -27.52
CA GLY A 512 -17.35 -23.96 -26.98
C GLY A 512 -18.18 -25.07 -26.34
N GLU A 513 -17.47 -26.10 -25.88
CA GLU A 513 -18.05 -27.34 -25.38
C GLU A 513 -18.86 -27.14 -24.07
N PRO A 514 -19.79 -28.06 -23.75
CA PRO A 514 -20.64 -28.00 -22.55
C PRO A 514 -19.94 -28.43 -21.25
N ASP A 515 -18.61 -28.55 -21.25
CA ASP A 515 -17.80 -28.82 -20.06
C ASP A 515 -17.51 -27.56 -19.23
N GLY A 516 -17.61 -26.37 -19.83
CA GLY A 516 -17.54 -25.09 -19.14
C GLY A 516 -18.85 -24.71 -18.43
N ASN A 517 -18.78 -23.62 -17.67
CA ASN A 517 -19.92 -23.06 -16.91
C ASN A 517 -20.13 -21.55 -17.15
N LEU A 518 -19.34 -20.93 -18.03
CA LEU A 518 -19.52 -19.53 -18.43
C LEU A 518 -20.48 -19.46 -19.64
N VAL A 519 -21.55 -18.68 -19.49
CA VAL A 519 -22.53 -18.44 -20.55
C VAL A 519 -22.80 -16.95 -20.68
N PHE A 520 -23.25 -16.48 -21.84
CA PHE A 520 -23.64 -15.08 -22.05
C PHE A 520 -25.12 -14.96 -22.29
N VAL A 521 -25.69 -13.79 -22.00
CA VAL A 521 -27.07 -13.48 -22.41
C VAL A 521 -27.19 -13.77 -23.91
N ALA A 522 -28.22 -14.51 -24.31
CA ALA A 522 -28.35 -14.94 -25.70
C ALA A 522 -28.27 -13.76 -26.68
N ASP A 523 -27.61 -13.99 -27.81
CA ASP A 523 -27.41 -13.00 -28.88
C ASP A 523 -26.48 -11.82 -28.49
N THR A 524 -25.74 -11.91 -27.36
CA THR A 524 -24.67 -10.94 -27.04
C THR A 524 -23.60 -10.95 -28.14
N PRO A 525 -23.27 -9.82 -28.77
CA PRO A 525 -22.23 -9.77 -29.81
C PRO A 525 -20.87 -10.29 -29.31
N PHE A 526 -20.14 -11.06 -30.13
CA PHE A 526 -18.90 -11.73 -29.70
C PHE A 526 -17.85 -10.75 -29.16
N ASP A 527 -17.69 -9.60 -29.81
CA ASP A 527 -16.80 -8.50 -29.40
C ASP A 527 -17.16 -7.88 -28.04
N GLN A 528 -18.41 -8.02 -27.61
CA GLN A 528 -18.87 -7.56 -26.29
C GLN A 528 -18.64 -8.60 -25.19
N ARG A 529 -18.21 -9.83 -25.49
CA ARG A 529 -18.12 -10.90 -24.48
C ARG A 529 -16.82 -10.87 -23.66
N GLY A 530 -15.79 -10.16 -24.14
CA GLY A 530 -14.46 -10.19 -23.49
C GLY A 530 -13.76 -11.54 -23.61
N LEU A 531 -14.14 -12.36 -24.61
CA LEU A 531 -13.54 -13.67 -24.87
C LEU A 531 -12.32 -13.55 -25.80
N PRO A 532 -11.35 -14.48 -25.73
CA PRO A 532 -10.24 -14.56 -26.68
C PRO A 532 -10.72 -14.76 -28.12
N ALA A 533 -10.05 -14.16 -29.10
CA ALA A 533 -10.52 -14.10 -30.49
C ALA A 533 -10.69 -15.48 -31.16
N ASP A 534 -9.90 -16.47 -30.76
CA ASP A 534 -9.99 -17.86 -31.26
C ASP A 534 -11.30 -18.54 -30.87
N PHE A 535 -11.97 -18.08 -29.81
CA PHE A 535 -13.25 -18.63 -29.36
C PHE A 535 -14.36 -18.43 -30.39
N ALA A 536 -14.27 -17.44 -31.28
CA ALA A 536 -15.25 -17.20 -32.34
C ALA A 536 -15.38 -18.38 -33.32
N SER A 537 -14.35 -19.22 -33.42
CA SER A 537 -14.33 -20.41 -34.27
C SER A 537 -14.97 -21.65 -33.62
N ARG A 538 -15.27 -21.59 -32.32
CA ARG A 538 -15.86 -22.68 -31.54
C ARG A 538 -17.36 -22.80 -31.84
N PRO A 539 -17.96 -23.98 -31.69
CA PRO A 539 -19.39 -24.15 -31.90
C PRO A 539 -20.19 -23.26 -30.94
N LEU A 540 -21.20 -22.57 -31.46
CA LEU A 540 -22.14 -21.78 -30.67
C LEU A 540 -23.31 -22.66 -30.24
N HIS A 541 -23.48 -22.81 -28.93
CA HIS A 541 -24.60 -23.52 -28.33
C HIS A 541 -25.53 -22.55 -27.62
N ARG A 542 -26.85 -22.79 -27.69
CA ARG A 542 -27.88 -21.99 -27.03
C ARG A 542 -28.67 -22.85 -26.06
N TYR A 543 -28.91 -22.30 -24.88
CA TYR A 543 -29.55 -22.99 -23.77
C TYR A 543 -30.66 -22.14 -23.17
N ARG A 544 -31.68 -22.79 -22.61
CA ARG A 544 -32.63 -22.16 -21.70
C ARG A 544 -32.42 -22.71 -20.30
N LEU A 545 -32.18 -21.81 -19.34
CA LEU A 545 -32.15 -22.16 -17.92
C LEU A 545 -33.59 -22.42 -17.47
N ALA A 546 -33.87 -23.65 -17.04
CA ALA A 546 -35.17 -24.11 -16.57
C ALA A 546 -35.10 -24.49 -15.08
N GLY A 547 -36.25 -24.80 -14.46
CA GLY A 547 -36.27 -25.42 -13.13
C GLY A 547 -36.18 -24.47 -11.93
N GLY A 548 -36.53 -23.19 -12.08
CA GLY A 548 -36.68 -22.24 -10.95
C GLY A 548 -35.60 -21.18 -10.88
N ALA A 549 -35.38 -20.63 -9.67
CA ALA A 549 -34.42 -19.55 -9.42
C ALA A 549 -32.97 -20.05 -9.35
N TRP A 550 -32.10 -19.46 -10.17
CA TRP A 550 -30.68 -19.78 -10.25
C TRP A 550 -29.83 -18.74 -9.53
N GLN A 551 -29.11 -19.14 -8.50
CA GLN A 551 -28.07 -18.29 -7.90
C GLN A 551 -26.80 -18.42 -8.73
N VAL A 552 -26.41 -17.34 -9.39
CA VAL A 552 -25.24 -17.29 -10.28
C VAL A 552 -24.41 -16.04 -9.99
N VAL A 553 -23.22 -16.01 -10.57
CA VAL A 553 -22.38 -14.81 -10.60
C VAL A 553 -22.47 -14.20 -11.99
N ALA A 554 -23.03 -12.99 -12.08
CA ALA A 554 -22.97 -12.21 -13.30
C ALA A 554 -21.59 -11.58 -13.46
N VAL A 555 -21.02 -11.70 -14.66
CA VAL A 555 -19.77 -11.04 -15.05
C VAL A 555 -20.06 -10.05 -16.17
N THR A 556 -19.47 -8.86 -16.10
CA THR A 556 -19.61 -7.82 -17.12
C THR A 556 -18.25 -7.59 -17.77
N SER A 557 -18.17 -7.75 -19.09
CA SER A 557 -16.93 -7.47 -19.82
C SER A 557 -16.64 -5.97 -19.85
N ALA A 558 -15.40 -5.59 -20.16
CA ALA A 558 -15.03 -4.18 -20.39
C ALA A 558 -15.82 -3.53 -21.55
N ALA A 559 -16.34 -4.33 -22.49
CA ALA A 559 -17.17 -3.89 -23.61
C ALA A 559 -18.67 -3.88 -23.30
N GLY A 560 -19.06 -4.19 -22.05
CA GLY A 560 -20.43 -4.10 -21.55
C GLY A 560 -21.30 -5.34 -21.77
N GLY A 561 -20.76 -6.42 -22.37
CA GLY A 561 -21.50 -7.67 -22.51
C GLY A 561 -21.61 -8.41 -21.17
N ARG A 562 -22.79 -9.00 -20.93
CA ARG A 562 -23.13 -9.65 -19.66
C ARG A 562 -23.10 -11.17 -19.80
N GLY A 563 -22.28 -11.79 -18.95
CA GLY A 563 -22.18 -13.23 -18.78
C GLY A 563 -22.64 -13.70 -17.41
N TYR A 564 -22.76 -15.01 -17.27
CA TYR A 564 -23.11 -15.71 -16.04
C TYR A 564 -22.19 -16.92 -15.85
N VAL A 565 -21.61 -17.03 -14.67
CA VAL A 565 -20.89 -18.21 -14.22
C VAL A 565 -21.87 -19.07 -13.44
N LEU A 566 -22.12 -20.29 -13.94
CA LEU A 566 -23.04 -21.24 -13.33
C LEU A 566 -22.33 -22.09 -12.25
N PRO A 567 -23.04 -22.59 -11.22
CA PRO A 567 -22.42 -23.36 -10.14
C PRO A 567 -21.77 -24.68 -10.57
N GLN A 568 -22.18 -25.26 -11.70
CA GLN A 568 -21.66 -26.52 -12.24
C GLN A 568 -21.48 -26.40 -13.76
N ALA A 569 -20.80 -27.39 -14.36
CA ALA A 569 -20.67 -27.49 -15.80
C ALA A 569 -22.03 -27.63 -16.50
N ILE A 570 -22.14 -27.06 -17.70
CA ILE A 570 -23.36 -27.09 -18.53
C ILE A 570 -23.87 -28.53 -18.72
N ASN A 571 -22.98 -29.50 -18.92
CA ASN A 571 -23.32 -30.91 -19.10
C ASN A 571 -24.04 -31.56 -17.89
N GLU A 572 -23.81 -31.09 -16.66
CA GLU A 572 -24.50 -31.56 -15.44
C GLU A 572 -25.97 -31.11 -15.46
N TYR A 573 -26.19 -29.87 -15.88
CA TYR A 573 -27.53 -29.29 -15.97
C TYR A 573 -28.35 -29.84 -17.14
N LEU A 574 -27.69 -30.15 -18.27
CA LEU A 574 -28.31 -30.89 -19.37
C LEU A 574 -28.73 -32.30 -18.92
N ARG A 575 -27.87 -33.02 -18.19
CA ARG A 575 -28.17 -34.36 -17.65
C ARG A 575 -29.31 -34.35 -16.63
N SER A 576 -29.35 -33.34 -15.77
CA SER A 576 -30.38 -33.22 -14.73
C SER A 576 -31.70 -32.62 -15.23
N GLY A 577 -31.72 -32.04 -16.44
CA GLY A 577 -32.91 -31.40 -17.03
C GLY A 577 -33.22 -30.00 -16.51
N HIS A 578 -32.37 -29.44 -15.65
CA HIS A 578 -32.46 -28.04 -15.23
C HIS A 578 -32.05 -27.07 -16.35
N MET A 579 -31.35 -27.55 -17.37
CA MET A 579 -31.06 -26.76 -18.56
C MET A 579 -31.40 -27.58 -19.80
N VAL A 580 -31.95 -26.90 -20.80
CA VAL A 580 -32.32 -27.54 -22.07
C VAL A 580 -31.54 -26.86 -23.17
N GLU A 581 -30.77 -27.65 -23.92
CA GLU A 581 -30.17 -27.17 -25.16
C GLU A 581 -31.28 -26.94 -26.18
N ILE A 582 -31.34 -25.74 -26.72
CA ILE A 582 -32.29 -25.39 -27.76
C ILE A 582 -31.67 -25.88 -29.07
N THR A 583 -31.79 -27.18 -29.33
CA THR A 583 -31.40 -27.77 -30.60
C THR A 583 -32.38 -27.29 -31.67
N HIS A 584 -31.95 -26.37 -32.54
CA HIS A 584 -32.59 -26.29 -33.85
C HIS A 584 -32.27 -27.61 -34.58
N PRO A 585 -33.27 -28.36 -35.08
CA PRO A 585 -33.00 -29.61 -35.78
C PRO A 585 -32.04 -29.36 -36.94
N ALA A 586 -30.96 -30.14 -36.99
CA ALA A 586 -29.97 -30.07 -38.05
C ALA A 586 -30.64 -30.19 -39.42
N HIS A 587 -30.46 -29.19 -40.28
CA HIS A 587 -30.57 -29.36 -41.72
C HIS A 587 -29.17 -29.48 -42.31
N ALA A 588 -28.98 -30.56 -43.05
CA ALA A 588 -27.79 -30.91 -43.81
C ALA A 588 -27.42 -29.78 -44.77
N THR A 589 -26.16 -29.30 -44.71
CA THR A 589 -25.65 -28.17 -45.52
C THR A 589 -26.37 -26.86 -45.15
N PRO A 590 -25.71 -25.71 -44.97
CA PRO A 590 -26.41 -24.48 -44.60
C PRO A 590 -27.25 -23.99 -45.79
N SER A 591 -28.43 -24.57 -45.96
CA SER A 591 -29.50 -24.04 -46.78
C SER A 591 -30.29 -23.07 -45.92
N ALA A 592 -30.13 -21.79 -46.24
CA ALA A 592 -31.07 -20.71 -46.04
C ALA A 592 -31.48 -20.38 -44.60
N HIS A 593 -31.12 -19.16 -44.18
CA HIS A 593 -31.86 -18.39 -43.18
C HIS A 593 -33.38 -18.71 -43.23
N PRO A 594 -34.05 -19.03 -42.11
CA PRO A 594 -35.47 -19.42 -42.09
C PRO A 594 -36.44 -18.33 -42.60
N SER A 595 -35.93 -17.16 -42.94
CA SER A 595 -36.69 -16.01 -43.45
C SER A 595 -36.34 -15.61 -44.89
N HIS A 596 -35.36 -16.27 -45.52
CA HIS A 596 -34.97 -16.02 -46.91
C HIS A 596 -35.85 -16.82 -47.89
N PRO A 597 -36.55 -16.19 -48.86
CA PRO A 597 -37.45 -16.91 -49.78
C PRO A 597 -36.85 -17.93 -50.74
N GLY A 598 -35.54 -18.17 -50.69
CA GLY A 598 -34.78 -18.64 -51.84
C GLY A 598 -34.76 -17.66 -53.02
N LEU A 599 -34.08 -18.06 -54.11
CA LEU A 599 -34.06 -17.31 -55.36
C LEU A 599 -35.33 -17.60 -56.19
N PRO A 600 -35.86 -16.60 -56.94
CA PRO A 600 -36.96 -16.85 -57.86
C PRO A 600 -36.53 -17.80 -58.99
N PRO A 601 -37.48 -18.55 -59.60
CA PRO A 601 -37.15 -19.43 -60.73
C PRO A 601 -36.60 -18.64 -61.92
N ILE A 602 -35.66 -19.24 -62.66
CA ILE A 602 -35.02 -18.60 -63.82
C ILE A 602 -36.06 -18.30 -64.91
N THR A 603 -36.26 -17.01 -65.19
CA THR A 603 -37.16 -16.50 -66.23
C THR A 603 -36.42 -16.23 -67.54
N ASP A 604 -37.16 -16.01 -68.63
CA ASP A 604 -36.56 -15.68 -69.94
C ASP A 604 -35.89 -14.30 -69.94
N ALA A 605 -36.39 -13.36 -69.13
CA ALA A 605 -35.72 -12.08 -68.90
C ALA A 605 -34.36 -12.26 -68.23
N MET A 606 -34.25 -13.16 -67.25
CA MET A 606 -32.98 -13.50 -66.60
C MET A 606 -32.03 -14.21 -67.57
N ARG A 607 -32.52 -15.04 -68.49
CA ARG A 607 -31.70 -15.65 -69.55
C ARG A 607 -31.16 -14.60 -70.54
N ALA A 608 -31.97 -13.60 -70.90
CA ALA A 608 -31.53 -12.49 -71.73
C ALA A 608 -30.49 -11.60 -71.02
N GLU A 609 -30.58 -11.46 -69.68
CA GLU A 609 -29.56 -10.79 -68.87
C GLU A 609 -28.27 -11.61 -68.78
N ALA A 610 -28.37 -12.93 -68.59
CA ALA A 610 -27.21 -13.82 -68.56
C ALA A 610 -26.42 -13.78 -69.89
N ALA A 611 -27.11 -13.73 -71.03
CA ALA A 611 -26.46 -13.59 -72.34
C ALA A 611 -25.67 -12.28 -72.49
N ARG A 612 -26.05 -11.23 -71.73
CA ARG A 612 -25.38 -9.92 -71.73
C ARG A 612 -24.24 -9.83 -70.72
N THR A 613 -24.14 -10.77 -69.78
CA THR A 613 -23.15 -10.73 -68.69
C THR A 613 -22.36 -12.07 -68.57
N PRO A 614 -21.60 -12.49 -69.61
CA PRO A 614 -20.83 -13.74 -69.57
C PRO A 614 -19.79 -13.76 -68.44
N GLY A 615 -19.67 -14.89 -67.74
CA GLY A 615 -18.75 -15.07 -66.61
C GLY A 615 -19.15 -14.33 -65.32
N GLY A 616 -20.22 -13.53 -65.35
CA GLY A 616 -20.71 -12.73 -64.23
C GLY A 616 -21.75 -13.43 -63.36
N TRP A 617 -22.64 -12.63 -62.76
CA TRP A 617 -23.76 -13.06 -61.93
C TRP A 617 -25.01 -12.27 -62.32
N VAL A 618 -26.17 -12.91 -62.32
CA VAL A 618 -27.48 -12.23 -62.40
C VAL A 618 -28.10 -12.22 -61.01
N TYR A 619 -28.13 -11.04 -60.40
CA TYR A 619 -28.64 -10.84 -59.04
C TYR A 619 -30.16 -10.62 -59.02
N CYS A 620 -30.83 -11.16 -58.00
CA CYS A 620 -32.27 -11.09 -57.80
C CYS A 620 -32.53 -10.28 -56.53
N ALA A 621 -33.29 -9.18 -56.64
CA ALA A 621 -33.80 -8.45 -55.49
C ALA A 621 -35.21 -8.94 -55.11
N ASP A 622 -35.64 -8.69 -53.88
CA ASP A 622 -37.00 -9.00 -53.44
C ASP A 622 -38.03 -8.17 -54.25
N PRO A 623 -39.14 -8.78 -54.72
CA PRO A 623 -40.14 -8.08 -55.52
C PRO A 623 -40.84 -6.93 -54.79
N ASP A 624 -40.75 -6.84 -53.46
CA ASP A 624 -41.29 -5.72 -52.69
C ASP A 624 -40.44 -4.45 -52.78
N VAL A 625 -39.30 -4.48 -53.48
CA VAL A 625 -38.45 -3.31 -53.71
C VAL A 625 -39.10 -2.37 -54.73
N ASP A 626 -39.40 -1.13 -54.31
CA ASP A 626 -39.80 -0.05 -55.21
C ASP A 626 -38.55 0.76 -55.64
N PRO A 627 -38.12 0.68 -56.91
CA PRO A 627 -36.92 1.36 -57.40
C PRO A 627 -37.06 2.89 -57.41
N ARG A 628 -38.26 3.43 -57.20
CA ARG A 628 -38.47 4.89 -57.02
C ARG A 628 -38.09 5.37 -55.62
N VAL A 629 -37.93 4.44 -54.67
CA VAL A 629 -37.68 4.74 -53.25
C VAL A 629 -36.32 4.21 -52.80
N ILE A 630 -35.95 3.01 -53.24
CA ILE A 630 -34.64 2.40 -52.99
C ILE A 630 -33.80 2.51 -54.26
N GLU A 631 -32.73 3.29 -54.20
CA GLU A 631 -31.79 3.46 -55.30
C GLU A 631 -30.77 2.31 -55.31
N GLY A 632 -30.56 1.69 -56.48
CA GLY A 632 -29.64 0.57 -56.64
C GLY A 632 -30.14 -0.75 -56.04
N MET A 633 -29.20 -1.61 -55.65
CA MET A 633 -29.48 -2.92 -55.03
C MET A 633 -28.66 -3.06 -53.73
N PRO A 634 -29.05 -2.38 -52.64
CA PRO A 634 -28.37 -2.52 -51.35
C PRO A 634 -28.52 -3.95 -50.80
N LEU A 635 -27.51 -4.42 -50.06
CA LEU A 635 -27.46 -5.81 -49.58
C LEU A 635 -28.75 -6.28 -48.86
N PRO A 636 -29.40 -5.51 -47.97
CA PRO A 636 -30.58 -5.98 -47.26
C PRO A 636 -31.78 -6.37 -48.14
N VAL A 637 -31.86 -5.90 -49.39
CA VAL A 637 -32.98 -6.18 -50.31
C VAL A 637 -32.68 -7.27 -51.33
N LEU A 638 -31.42 -7.69 -51.40
CA LEU A 638 -30.95 -8.66 -52.38
C LEU A 638 -31.22 -10.09 -51.87
N LEU A 639 -31.83 -10.93 -52.70
CA LEU A 639 -32.05 -12.37 -52.42
C LEU A 639 -30.80 -13.21 -52.77
N GLY A 640 -29.86 -12.65 -53.54
CA GLY A 640 -28.68 -13.36 -54.03
C GLY A 640 -28.65 -13.38 -55.55
N GLY A 641 -28.01 -14.38 -56.16
CA GLY A 641 -27.85 -14.42 -57.61
C GLY A 641 -27.52 -15.79 -58.19
N TYR A 642 -27.69 -15.89 -59.51
CA TYR A 642 -27.34 -17.07 -60.29
C TYR A 642 -26.04 -16.82 -61.06
N LYS A 643 -25.11 -17.77 -61.01
CA LYS A 643 -23.82 -17.66 -61.72
C LYS A 643 -24.01 -17.88 -63.22
N VAL A 644 -23.34 -17.05 -64.01
CA VAL A 644 -23.33 -17.14 -65.48
C VAL A 644 -21.98 -17.66 -65.96
N GLY A 645 -22.01 -18.66 -66.83
CA GLY A 645 -20.84 -19.23 -67.49
C GLY A 645 -20.28 -18.30 -68.57
N GLN A 646 -19.10 -18.65 -69.08
CA GLN A 646 -18.46 -17.89 -70.18
C GLN A 646 -19.25 -17.98 -71.50
N ASP A 647 -20.16 -18.95 -71.62
CA ASP A 647 -21.06 -19.13 -72.77
C ASP A 647 -22.36 -18.29 -72.66
N GLY A 648 -22.49 -17.46 -71.62
CA GLY A 648 -23.67 -16.63 -71.38
C GLY A 648 -24.89 -17.39 -70.87
N ARG A 649 -24.73 -18.64 -70.40
CA ARG A 649 -25.79 -19.46 -69.81
C ARG A 649 -25.58 -19.67 -68.31
N PHE A 650 -26.65 -19.99 -67.57
CA PHE A 650 -26.56 -20.26 -66.13
C PHE A 650 -25.84 -21.58 -65.85
N THR A 651 -24.90 -21.57 -64.90
CA THR A 651 -24.08 -22.76 -64.57
C THR A 651 -24.77 -23.72 -63.61
N GLY A 652 -25.84 -23.29 -62.94
CA GLY A 652 -26.49 -24.00 -61.85
C GLY A 652 -25.99 -23.61 -60.46
N GLU A 653 -24.90 -22.84 -60.36
CA GLU A 653 -24.39 -22.32 -59.09
C GLU A 653 -25.19 -21.09 -58.64
N THR A 654 -25.52 -21.06 -57.35
CA THR A 654 -26.35 -20.03 -56.72
C THR A 654 -25.66 -19.44 -55.51
N TYR A 655 -25.74 -18.12 -55.37
CA TYR A 655 -25.39 -17.39 -54.16
C TYR A 655 -26.70 -16.93 -53.51
N LEU A 656 -26.93 -17.26 -52.24
CA LEU A 656 -27.99 -16.67 -51.44
C LEU A 656 -27.37 -15.57 -50.58
N ASN A 657 -28.01 -14.42 -50.54
CA ASN A 657 -27.50 -13.30 -49.78
C ASN A 657 -27.90 -13.43 -48.31
N GLU A 658 -26.93 -13.75 -47.44
CA GLU A 658 -27.14 -13.92 -46.00
C GLU A 658 -27.52 -12.61 -45.29
N ASP A 659 -27.15 -11.47 -45.89
CA ASP A 659 -27.52 -10.14 -45.39
C ASP A 659 -28.95 -9.73 -45.76
N TYR A 660 -29.69 -10.55 -46.51
CA TYR A 660 -31.09 -10.30 -46.82
C TYR A 660 -31.90 -10.09 -45.53
N ARG A 661 -32.77 -9.08 -45.56
CA ARG A 661 -33.74 -8.83 -44.50
C ARG A 661 -35.14 -9.04 -45.07
N PRO A 662 -36.03 -9.78 -44.39
CA PRO A 662 -37.39 -10.01 -44.88
C PRO A 662 -38.14 -8.71 -45.14
N SER A 663 -38.80 -8.64 -46.30
CA SER A 663 -39.59 -7.48 -46.72
C SER A 663 -40.68 -7.10 -45.71
N PRO A 664 -41.21 -5.86 -45.75
CA PRO A 664 -42.30 -5.44 -44.88
C PRO A 664 -43.50 -6.41 -44.89
N ARG A 665 -43.89 -6.88 -46.09
CA ARG A 665 -44.98 -7.84 -46.27
C ARG A 665 -44.68 -9.20 -45.63
N ARG A 666 -43.45 -9.71 -45.75
CA ARG A 666 -43.01 -10.97 -45.12
C ARG A 666 -42.95 -10.90 -43.60
N ARG A 667 -42.72 -9.70 -43.05
CA ARG A 667 -42.79 -9.42 -41.61
C ARG A 667 -44.22 -9.25 -41.10
N GLY A 668 -45.23 -9.35 -41.97
CA GLY A 668 -46.63 -9.17 -41.61
C GLY A 668 -47.04 -7.71 -41.42
N TYR A 669 -46.23 -6.75 -41.89
CA TYR A 669 -46.62 -5.34 -41.83
C TYR A 669 -47.78 -5.05 -42.80
N PRO A 670 -48.70 -4.13 -42.45
CA PRO A 670 -49.83 -3.77 -43.29
C PRO A 670 -49.38 -3.22 -44.65
N GLU A 671 -50.12 -3.52 -45.72
CA GLU A 671 -49.86 -2.94 -47.04
C GLU A 671 -49.93 -1.40 -46.96
N PRO A 672 -48.94 -0.67 -47.49
CA PRO A 672 -48.86 0.78 -47.35
C PRO A 672 -49.93 1.48 -48.20
N GLN A 673 -50.72 2.36 -47.58
CA GLN A 673 -51.71 3.21 -48.25
C GLN A 673 -51.14 4.60 -48.58
N THR A 674 -50.07 5.00 -47.91
CA THR A 674 -49.40 6.29 -48.14
C THR A 674 -47.89 6.13 -48.31
N TYR A 675 -47.27 7.14 -48.91
CA TYR A 675 -45.82 7.17 -49.11
C TYR A 675 -45.05 7.06 -47.79
N PHE A 676 -45.54 7.70 -46.72
CA PHE A 676 -44.94 7.56 -45.39
C PHE A 676 -44.95 6.12 -44.88
N GLU A 677 -46.05 5.39 -45.06
CA GLU A 677 -46.16 3.99 -44.61
C GLU A 677 -45.23 3.06 -45.40
N LEU A 678 -45.03 3.33 -46.70
CA LEU A 678 -44.06 2.60 -47.52
C LEU A 678 -42.63 2.76 -46.97
N VAL A 679 -42.22 4.00 -46.70
CA VAL A 679 -40.89 4.30 -46.15
C VAL A 679 -40.74 3.78 -44.71
N LEU A 680 -41.80 3.88 -43.89
CA LEU A 680 -41.84 3.30 -42.55
C LEU A 680 -41.66 1.78 -42.58
N GLY A 681 -42.32 1.10 -43.51
CA GLY A 681 -42.17 -0.34 -43.72
C GLY A 681 -40.74 -0.70 -44.08
N TYR A 682 -40.13 -0.01 -45.04
CA TYR A 682 -38.73 -0.26 -45.42
C TYR A 682 -37.75 0.04 -44.29
N ALA A 683 -37.94 1.11 -43.52
CA ALA A 683 -37.09 1.41 -42.37
C ALA A 683 -37.22 0.33 -41.28
N ALA A 684 -38.45 -0.09 -40.94
CA ALA A 684 -38.71 -1.16 -39.99
C ALA A 684 -38.17 -2.53 -40.46
N ALA A 685 -38.15 -2.76 -41.78
CA ALA A 685 -37.55 -3.94 -42.39
C ALA A 685 -36.00 -3.88 -42.45
N GLY A 686 -35.39 -2.74 -42.13
CA GLY A 686 -33.95 -2.51 -42.24
C GLY A 686 -33.45 -2.30 -43.67
N TRP A 687 -34.35 -2.01 -44.61
CA TRP A 687 -34.04 -1.74 -46.03
C TRP A 687 -33.66 -0.29 -46.29
N LEU A 688 -34.08 0.62 -45.41
CA LEU A 688 -33.70 2.03 -45.42
C LEU A 688 -33.28 2.48 -44.02
N PRO A 689 -32.35 3.43 -43.89
CA PRO A 689 -32.01 3.98 -42.59
C PRO A 689 -33.16 4.83 -42.03
N HIS A 690 -33.36 4.79 -40.71
CA HIS A 690 -34.41 5.55 -40.00
C HIS A 690 -34.35 7.07 -40.29
N ALA A 691 -33.18 7.62 -40.62
CA ALA A 691 -33.00 9.02 -40.99
C ALA A 691 -33.80 9.47 -42.23
N ARG A 692 -34.34 8.54 -43.03
CA ARG A 692 -35.22 8.86 -44.17
C ARG A 692 -36.66 9.22 -43.76
N LEU A 693 -37.07 8.86 -42.55
CA LEU A 693 -38.44 9.04 -42.07
C LEU A 693 -38.87 10.52 -41.93
N PRO A 694 -38.02 11.44 -41.42
CA PRO A 694 -38.34 12.87 -41.43
C PRO A 694 -38.65 13.41 -42.84
N HIS A 695 -37.87 13.06 -43.86
CA HIS A 695 -38.14 13.53 -45.24
C HIS A 695 -39.43 12.94 -45.80
N ALA A 696 -39.68 11.65 -45.57
CA ALA A 696 -40.95 11.01 -45.96
C ALA A 696 -42.16 11.63 -45.24
N PHE A 697 -41.98 12.03 -43.98
CA PHE A 697 -42.99 12.77 -43.22
C PHE A 697 -43.31 14.11 -43.91
N LEU A 698 -42.29 14.88 -44.29
CA LEU A 698 -42.48 16.17 -44.96
C LEU A 698 -43.19 16.08 -46.32
N GLN A 699 -43.08 14.94 -46.99
CA GLN A 699 -43.68 14.68 -48.31
C GLN A 699 -45.08 14.05 -48.24
N SER A 700 -45.59 13.77 -47.03
CA SER A 700 -46.84 13.05 -46.84
C SER A 700 -47.90 13.92 -46.15
N THR A 701 -49.16 13.55 -46.32
CA THR A 701 -50.30 14.17 -45.63
C THR A 701 -50.77 13.28 -44.50
N PHE A 702 -51.04 13.88 -43.34
CA PHE A 702 -51.49 13.18 -42.14
C PHE A 702 -52.89 13.63 -41.71
N ILE A 703 -53.59 12.75 -41.01
CA ILE A 703 -54.88 13.01 -40.39
C ILE A 703 -54.66 13.25 -38.90
N LEU A 704 -55.30 14.26 -38.31
CA LEU A 704 -55.19 14.56 -36.88
C LEU A 704 -56.48 15.18 -36.34
N GLU A 705 -56.66 15.12 -35.03
CA GLU A 705 -57.75 15.82 -34.35
C GLU A 705 -57.35 17.28 -34.08
N PRO A 706 -58.16 18.26 -34.50
CA PRO A 706 -57.95 19.64 -34.10
C PRO A 706 -58.43 19.88 -32.66
N ASP A 707 -57.89 20.92 -32.03
CA ASP A 707 -58.44 21.49 -30.80
C ASP A 707 -59.72 22.31 -31.07
N SER A 708 -60.30 22.92 -30.03
CA SER A 708 -61.52 23.74 -30.14
C SER A 708 -61.38 24.97 -31.04
N THR A 709 -60.16 25.34 -31.43
CA THR A 709 -59.84 26.48 -32.31
C THR A 709 -59.48 26.06 -33.74
N GLY A 710 -59.40 24.75 -34.02
CA GLY A 710 -59.03 24.24 -35.34
C GLY A 710 -57.54 23.95 -35.52
N ASN A 711 -56.72 24.14 -34.48
CA ASN A 711 -55.26 23.91 -34.53
C ASN A 711 -54.90 22.47 -34.14
N PRO A 712 -53.71 21.96 -34.50
CA PRO A 712 -53.25 20.63 -34.07
C PRO A 712 -53.31 20.47 -32.54
N ARG A 713 -54.01 19.45 -32.05
CA ARG A 713 -54.15 19.19 -30.62
C ARG A 713 -52.85 18.59 -30.05
N ILE A 714 -52.11 19.38 -29.27
CA ILE A 714 -50.88 18.94 -28.59
C ILE A 714 -51.21 18.59 -27.13
N ALA A 715 -50.98 17.33 -26.76
CA ALA A 715 -51.09 16.86 -25.38
C ALA A 715 -49.76 17.04 -24.63
N THR A 716 -49.78 17.09 -23.30
CA THR A 716 -48.58 17.02 -22.47
C THR A 716 -48.71 15.82 -21.55
N ASN A 717 -47.71 14.94 -21.52
CA ASN A 717 -47.72 13.78 -20.62
C ASN A 717 -47.30 14.17 -19.19
N ALA A 718 -47.37 13.23 -18.23
CA ALA A 718 -47.04 13.47 -16.83
C ALA A 718 -45.59 13.93 -16.57
N THR A 719 -44.68 13.70 -17.53
CA THR A 719 -43.27 14.13 -17.47
C THR A 719 -43.03 15.48 -18.14
N GLY A 720 -44.08 16.20 -18.56
CA GLY A 720 -43.97 17.51 -19.20
C GLY A 720 -43.63 17.47 -20.70
N THR A 721 -43.57 16.30 -21.32
CA THR A 721 -43.28 16.14 -22.76
C THR A 721 -44.52 16.45 -23.59
N ARG A 722 -44.37 17.35 -24.56
CA ARG A 722 -45.42 17.70 -25.53
C ARG A 722 -45.51 16.61 -26.60
N LEU A 723 -46.72 16.12 -26.88
CA LEU A 723 -47.01 15.03 -27.80
C LEU A 723 -48.08 15.47 -28.82
N LEU A 724 -47.83 15.23 -30.11
CA LEU A 724 -48.83 15.40 -31.17
C LEU A 724 -49.12 14.03 -31.79
N ALA A 725 -50.38 13.59 -31.72
CA ALA A 725 -50.85 12.37 -32.37
C ALA A 725 -51.26 12.68 -33.82
N VAL A 726 -50.72 11.91 -34.77
CA VAL A 726 -51.11 11.96 -36.19
C VAL A 726 -51.32 10.55 -36.74
N TYR A 727 -52.15 10.42 -37.76
CA TYR A 727 -52.50 9.15 -38.39
C TYR A 727 -52.10 9.20 -39.87
N SER A 728 -51.37 8.19 -40.32
CA SER A 728 -50.83 8.14 -41.69
C SER A 728 -51.86 7.77 -42.74
N SER A 729 -53.00 7.20 -42.36
CA SER A 729 -54.13 6.88 -43.24
C SER A 729 -55.42 6.69 -42.43
N PRO A 730 -56.61 6.71 -43.07
CA PRO A 730 -57.90 6.58 -42.38
C PRO A 730 -58.04 5.31 -41.52
N ARG A 731 -57.32 4.23 -41.85
CA ARG A 731 -57.38 2.95 -41.10
C ARG A 731 -56.88 3.06 -39.66
N TYR A 732 -56.04 4.05 -39.35
CA TYR A 732 -55.49 4.26 -38.02
C TYR A 732 -56.27 5.30 -37.20
N VAL A 733 -57.25 5.98 -37.81
CA VAL A 733 -58.07 6.97 -37.12
C VAL A 733 -59.04 6.26 -36.16
N PRO A 734 -59.10 6.62 -34.87
CA PRO A 734 -60.02 6.02 -33.92
C PRO A 734 -61.48 6.16 -34.36
N GLN A 735 -62.28 5.10 -34.25
CA GLN A 735 -63.69 5.09 -34.70
C GLN A 735 -64.56 6.15 -34.01
N ASN A 736 -64.16 6.59 -32.81
CA ASN A 736 -64.88 7.59 -32.01
C ASN A 736 -64.30 9.00 -32.12
N ALA A 737 -63.41 9.27 -33.09
CA ALA A 737 -62.81 10.58 -33.28
C ALA A 737 -63.89 11.61 -33.67
N PRO A 738 -64.19 12.63 -32.84
CA PRO A 738 -65.35 13.50 -33.02
C PRO A 738 -65.22 14.42 -34.24
N ARG A 739 -63.99 14.80 -34.62
CA ARG A 739 -63.66 15.56 -35.82
C ARG A 739 -62.19 15.38 -36.18
N VAL A 740 -61.88 15.20 -37.46
CA VAL A 740 -60.49 15.13 -37.96
C VAL A 740 -60.26 16.17 -39.06
N ILE A 741 -59.00 16.59 -39.20
CA ILE A 741 -58.50 17.44 -40.29
C ILE A 741 -57.32 16.73 -40.98
N GLN A 742 -57.03 17.13 -42.21
CA GLN A 742 -55.81 16.74 -42.92
C GLN A 742 -54.80 17.88 -42.88
N ALA A 743 -53.54 17.55 -42.67
CA ALA A 743 -52.44 18.51 -42.71
C ALA A 743 -51.22 17.92 -43.43
N GLU A 744 -50.58 18.73 -44.27
CA GLU A 744 -49.31 18.36 -44.90
C GLU A 744 -48.21 18.26 -43.84
N GLY A 745 -47.39 17.21 -43.92
CA GLY A 745 -46.31 16.99 -42.96
C GLY A 745 -45.30 18.14 -42.93
N ARG A 746 -45.08 18.83 -44.06
CA ARG A 746 -44.25 20.05 -44.11
C ARG A 746 -44.83 21.21 -43.32
N ALA A 747 -46.15 21.37 -43.32
CA ALA A 747 -46.82 22.39 -42.51
C ALA A 747 -46.77 22.02 -41.02
N LEU A 748 -47.00 20.75 -40.69
CA LEU A 748 -46.90 20.23 -39.32
C LEU A 748 -45.49 20.38 -38.74
N ALA A 749 -44.46 20.02 -39.52
CA ALA A 749 -43.06 20.06 -39.07
C ALA A 749 -42.63 21.45 -38.56
N ARG A 750 -43.14 22.54 -39.14
CA ARG A 750 -42.83 23.91 -38.70
C ARG A 750 -43.42 24.27 -37.34
N ALA A 751 -44.42 23.52 -36.87
CA ALA A 751 -45.19 23.83 -35.66
C ALA A 751 -44.90 22.88 -34.47
N VAL A 752 -43.99 21.91 -34.63
CA VAL A 752 -43.77 20.82 -33.66
C VAL A 752 -42.41 20.83 -32.96
N SER A 753 -41.65 21.94 -33.00
CA SER A 753 -40.40 22.03 -32.23
C SER A 753 -40.65 21.81 -30.73
N GLY A 754 -39.77 21.04 -30.08
CA GLY A 754 -39.94 20.59 -28.70
C GLY A 754 -41.17 19.70 -28.46
N THR A 755 -41.80 19.16 -29.51
CA THR A 755 -42.96 18.25 -29.45
C THR A 755 -42.60 16.92 -30.09
N THR A 756 -42.89 15.79 -29.45
CA THR A 756 -42.75 14.47 -30.08
C THR A 756 -43.99 14.17 -30.90
N VAL A 757 -43.84 13.91 -32.20
CA VAL A 757 -44.93 13.48 -33.07
C VAL A 757 -45.05 11.97 -33.00
N ILE A 758 -46.23 11.47 -32.63
CA ILE A 758 -46.55 10.04 -32.60
C ILE A 758 -47.42 9.73 -33.82
N VAL A 759 -46.87 8.97 -34.76
CA VAL A 759 -47.59 8.49 -35.94
C VAL A 759 -48.24 7.15 -35.61
N ASN A 760 -49.55 7.04 -35.85
CA ASN A 760 -50.40 5.87 -35.57
C ASN A 760 -50.31 5.44 -34.09
N PRO A 761 -50.65 6.33 -33.14
CA PRO A 761 -50.60 6.00 -31.71
C PRO A 761 -51.48 4.79 -31.37
N GLY A 762 -50.90 3.82 -30.65
CA GLY A 762 -51.60 2.61 -30.20
C GLY A 762 -51.73 1.50 -31.26
N ALA A 763 -51.23 1.72 -32.49
CA ALA A 763 -51.15 0.66 -33.50
C ALA A 763 -49.81 -0.08 -33.41
N ASP A 764 -49.82 -1.38 -33.75
CA ASP A 764 -48.60 -2.20 -33.87
C ASP A 764 -47.66 -1.71 -34.99
N PHE A 765 -48.15 -0.85 -35.89
CA PHE A 765 -47.40 -0.22 -36.98
C PHE A 765 -47.42 1.31 -36.87
N GLY A 766 -46.60 1.85 -35.97
CA GLY A 766 -46.46 3.27 -35.68
C GLY A 766 -45.05 3.66 -35.25
N ILE A 767 -44.77 4.95 -35.12
CA ILE A 767 -43.44 5.47 -34.74
C ILE A 767 -43.54 6.80 -33.99
N LYS A 768 -42.55 7.08 -33.15
CA LYS A 768 -42.37 8.38 -32.51
C LYS A 768 -41.21 9.12 -33.19
N LEU A 769 -41.47 10.34 -33.65
CA LEU A 769 -40.48 11.21 -34.28
C LEU A 769 -40.29 12.46 -33.42
N PRO A 770 -39.05 12.78 -32.99
CA PRO A 770 -38.76 14.06 -32.35
C PRO A 770 -39.07 15.21 -33.31
N GLY A 771 -39.85 16.19 -32.86
CA GLY A 771 -40.26 17.31 -33.71
C GLY A 771 -39.08 18.17 -34.17
N ASP A 772 -38.00 18.24 -33.40
CA ASP A 772 -36.78 18.97 -33.79
C ASP A 772 -36.07 18.31 -34.98
N ASP A 773 -36.18 16.98 -35.15
CA ASP A 773 -35.65 16.28 -36.34
C ASP A 773 -36.49 16.58 -37.58
N LEU A 774 -37.82 16.72 -37.40
CA LEU A 774 -38.72 17.16 -38.48
C LEU A 774 -38.45 18.60 -38.89
N VAL A 775 -38.22 19.50 -37.92
CA VAL A 775 -37.82 20.89 -38.19
C VAL A 775 -36.50 20.93 -38.95
N ARG A 776 -35.49 20.17 -38.52
CA ARG A 776 -34.18 20.11 -39.19
C ARG A 776 -34.29 19.63 -40.63
N ALA A 777 -35.11 18.61 -40.89
CA ALA A 777 -35.37 18.11 -42.24
C ALA A 777 -36.05 19.16 -43.15
N THR A 778 -36.74 20.18 -42.60
CA THR A 778 -37.27 21.28 -43.44
C THR A 778 -36.19 22.25 -43.93
N GLN A 779 -35.05 22.33 -43.24
CA GLN A 779 -33.94 23.24 -43.53
C GLN A 779 -32.95 22.64 -44.54
N HIS A 780 -32.88 21.31 -44.61
CA HIS A 780 -32.07 20.55 -45.56
C HIS A 780 -32.98 19.59 -46.34
N PRO A 781 -33.66 20.06 -47.40
CA PRO A 781 -34.72 19.31 -48.09
C PRO A 781 -34.26 18.02 -48.77
#